data_AF-A0AAV9AC42-F1
#
_entry.id   AF-A0AAV9AC42-F1
#
_cell.length_a   1.000
_cell.length_b   1.000
_cell.length_c   1.000
_cell.angle_alpha   90.00
_cell.angle_beta   90.00
_cell.angle_gamma   90.00
#
_symmetry.space_group_name_H-M   'P 1'
#
loop_
_entity.id
_entity.type
_entity.pdbx_description
1 polymer ?
#
loop_
_entity_poly.entity_id
_entity_poly.type
_entity_poly.pdbx_seq_one_letter_code
_entity_poly.pdbx_strand_id
1 'polypeptide(L)'
;MQAQTKVLEEWLRHATSPPLPPPPPPPSAQSIIKAWADLRRPHHEDLLRPLQTLFKARQSLHISEPQAKLLLSLLSSTTSHHPLLFRLLSLYIRKSLHPSLPIIDSSLSHLLSHPIPPLHLAESVLLLGSISAVPSLSDASRSACFGLLSTLLEDQARSAGASCPTTLPEVLAGVGYALFGSDGAYFSRLLASVLRFWGHGDGFPPSVAHGVMVLRLAEWLVSNFSNSKSFWKIGSLCEGILDGLGEVRCMFAVGMAACGVLRVLNRTAAPNGGLRIDPRIRSSMEDSIAAVAGYGISRLLQQCLSLGLARSGAISFRAPVLSCIFSALSNEIFPLSEFGNSEALGVSEVRAHLGSSLFKEAGAIASIFCNQYALADEQNKLHVEDRMWDYCHETYSNLRFVSLILPERSSGLLEDLERIAEAAFLMVVVFAVEVTKHKWSPVISQEVQSETAARILTSFSCVEYLRRVRLPEYTDVIQRVVRTIQDSCSACLSYIESMPSYLELTYVWFKDEVQTARVLFYFRVIPTCISHIPGSVFGKIVAPVMFLYMQHPIAKVARASHSVLVAFMSYGKDDNNQDDVALLKEKLVFYYMERALETYPGITPFDGLASGVVALIRHLPAGSPAIFYCIHSLAAKASNLFSKNANQDANSWKNWQGESDPCQKILELLLRLVYLVDIQVLPNLLRLLAQFIAQLPKDGQNLVLDEIHSQVAESDDVTRKPLLVSWLQSLTYNCSKISLNGSSNESTLKQDDGSHNASSINNYLSLNRTSSRL
;
A
#
# COMPACT_ATOMS: atom_id res chain seq x y z
N MET A 1 41.66 19.08 8.27
CA MET A 1 40.46 19.25 7.43
C MET A 1 39.39 19.92 8.26
N GLN A 2 39.10 21.19 8.01
CA GLN A 2 38.00 21.93 8.65
C GLN A 2 36.68 21.36 8.11
N ALA A 3 36.07 20.43 8.85
CA ALA A 3 34.66 20.16 8.64
C ALA A 3 33.91 21.45 8.99
N GLN A 4 33.17 22.01 8.04
CA GLN A 4 32.19 23.05 8.30
C GLN A 4 31.21 22.51 9.36
N THR A 5 31.47 22.80 10.64
CA THR A 5 30.54 22.50 11.72
C THR A 5 29.32 23.36 11.48
N LYS A 6 28.29 22.75 10.89
CA LYS A 6 26.99 23.40 10.72
C LYS A 6 26.55 23.95 12.08
N VAL A 7 26.16 25.22 12.06
CA VAL A 7 25.66 25.94 13.22
C VAL A 7 24.46 25.19 13.83
N LEU A 8 24.45 24.97 15.15
CA LEU A 8 23.50 24.07 15.82
C LEU A 8 22.05 24.53 15.65
N GLU A 9 21.77 25.83 15.83
CA GLU A 9 20.42 26.37 15.63
C GLU A 9 19.95 26.26 14.18
N GLU A 10 20.87 26.32 13.21
CA GLU A 10 20.53 26.09 11.80
C GLU A 10 20.23 24.62 11.57
N TRP A 11 21.06 23.73 12.08
CA TRP A 11 20.86 22.29 11.95
C TRP A 11 19.57 21.80 12.63
N LEU A 12 19.20 22.36 13.78
CA LEU A 12 17.90 22.13 14.43
C LEU A 12 16.73 22.72 13.63
N ARG A 13 16.89 23.89 12.99
CA ARG A 13 15.84 24.51 12.15
C ARG A 13 15.56 23.73 10.87
N HIS A 14 16.57 23.05 10.30
CA HIS A 14 16.35 22.16 9.15
C HIS A 14 15.62 20.87 9.54
N ALA A 15 15.40 20.61 10.83
CA ALA A 15 14.64 19.45 11.30
C ALA A 15 13.12 19.63 11.19
N THR A 16 12.62 20.86 11.02
CA THR A 16 11.21 21.21 11.30
C THR A 16 10.38 21.66 10.10
N SER A 17 10.87 21.59 8.86
CA SER A 17 10.09 22.07 7.73
C SER A 17 10.25 21.23 6.46
N PRO A 18 9.19 21.12 5.62
CA PRO A 18 9.36 20.80 4.20
C PRO A 18 10.34 21.81 3.56
N PRO A 19 10.92 21.51 2.38
CA PRO A 19 11.88 22.42 1.75
C PRO A 19 11.22 23.81 1.62
N LEU A 20 11.68 24.76 2.43
CA LEU A 20 11.28 26.15 2.28
C LEU A 20 11.67 26.60 0.86
N PRO A 21 10.94 27.56 0.27
CA PRO A 21 11.40 28.22 -0.95
C PRO A 21 12.87 28.65 -0.76
N PRO A 22 13.68 28.61 -1.84
CA PRO A 22 15.10 28.94 -1.76
C PRO A 22 15.25 30.27 -1.01
N PRO A 23 16.14 30.32 0.00
CA PRO A 23 16.30 31.52 0.81
C PRO A 23 16.55 32.71 -0.10
N PRO A 24 16.06 33.92 0.25
CA PRO A 24 16.32 35.12 -0.53
C PRO A 24 17.84 35.24 -0.75
N PRO A 25 18.27 35.76 -1.92
CA PRO A 25 19.69 35.83 -2.26
C PRO A 25 20.44 36.54 -1.12
N PRO A 26 21.60 36.01 -0.70
CA PRO A 26 22.35 36.60 0.40
C PRO A 26 22.65 38.08 0.09
N PRO A 27 22.63 38.94 1.11
CA PRO A 27 22.98 40.36 0.94
C PRO A 27 24.36 40.49 0.28
N SER A 28 24.49 41.40 -0.69
CA SER A 28 25.76 41.62 -1.40
C SER A 28 26.85 42.08 -0.43
N ALA A 29 28.12 41.80 -0.73
CA ALA A 29 29.23 42.25 0.10
C ALA A 29 29.22 43.78 0.34
N GLN A 30 28.79 44.56 -0.67
CA GLN A 30 28.60 46.00 -0.56
C GLN A 30 27.53 46.38 0.48
N SER A 31 26.43 45.63 0.54
CA SER A 31 25.37 45.87 1.54
C SER A 31 25.82 45.53 2.97
N ILE A 32 26.69 44.53 3.14
CA ILE A 32 27.28 44.17 4.44
C ILE A 32 28.26 45.27 4.91
N ILE A 33 29.12 45.76 4.01
CA ILE A 33 30.06 46.86 4.32
C ILE A 33 29.30 48.13 4.67
N LYS A 34 28.25 48.45 3.90
CA LYS A 34 27.38 49.60 4.17
C LYS A 34 26.67 49.47 5.52
N ALA A 35 26.14 48.29 5.85
CA ALA A 35 25.50 48.05 7.15
C ALA A 35 26.46 48.28 8.33
N TRP A 36 27.72 47.82 8.24
CA TRP A 36 28.73 48.13 9.28
C TRP A 36 29.09 49.61 9.34
N ALA A 37 29.14 50.30 8.21
CA ALA A 37 29.42 51.75 8.16
C ALA A 37 28.27 52.55 8.78
N ASP A 38 27.02 52.16 8.52
CA ASP A 38 25.83 52.80 9.05
C ASP A 38 25.73 52.62 10.58
N LEU A 39 26.12 51.46 11.12
CA LEU A 39 26.17 51.20 12.58
C LEU A 39 27.25 52.01 13.33
N ARG A 40 28.27 52.51 12.64
CA ARG A 40 29.31 53.35 13.26
C ARG A 40 28.89 54.82 13.38
N ARG A 41 27.80 55.23 12.71
CA ARG A 41 27.35 56.63 12.75
C ARG A 41 26.56 56.88 14.04
N PRO A 42 26.92 57.91 14.82
CA PRO A 42 26.38 58.10 16.17
C PRO A 42 24.91 58.53 16.24
N HIS A 43 24.22 58.84 15.12
CA HIS A 43 22.88 59.48 15.10
C HIS A 43 21.89 58.81 14.12
N HIS A 44 22.00 57.50 13.87
CA HIS A 44 21.00 56.81 13.03
C HIS A 44 19.76 56.44 13.84
N GLU A 45 18.59 57.00 13.51
CA GLU A 45 17.30 56.67 14.14
C GLU A 45 16.80 55.24 13.83
N ASP A 46 17.34 54.59 12.79
CA ASP A 46 16.94 53.24 12.36
C ASP A 46 18.14 52.27 12.38
N LEU A 47 18.52 51.82 13.58
CA LEU A 47 19.55 50.78 13.80
C LEU A 47 19.08 49.39 13.35
N LEU A 48 17.78 49.20 13.12
CA LEU A 48 17.16 47.92 12.84
C LEU A 48 17.49 47.41 11.43
N ARG A 49 17.45 48.27 10.40
CA ARG A 49 17.79 47.87 9.02
C ARG A 49 19.23 47.38 8.85
N PRO A 50 20.28 48.07 9.37
CA PRO A 50 21.64 47.56 9.33
C PRO A 50 21.81 46.22 10.06
N LEU A 51 21.24 46.08 11.27
CA LEU A 51 21.31 44.84 12.05
C LEU A 51 20.60 43.67 11.35
N GLN A 52 19.43 43.89 10.75
CA GLN A 52 18.73 42.88 9.97
C GLN A 52 19.54 42.46 8.72
N THR A 53 20.20 43.39 8.05
CA THR A 53 21.05 43.11 6.89
C THR A 53 22.24 42.23 7.29
N LEU A 54 22.89 42.53 8.42
CA LEU A 54 23.96 41.69 8.96
C LEU A 54 23.46 40.31 9.39
N PHE A 55 22.30 40.23 10.03
CA PHE A 55 21.72 38.94 10.43
C PHE A 55 21.32 38.08 9.23
N LYS A 56 20.80 38.68 8.15
CA LYS A 56 20.55 37.98 6.87
C LYS A 56 21.85 37.44 6.25
N ALA A 57 22.99 38.07 6.51
CA ALA A 57 24.32 37.64 6.07
C ALA A 57 24.98 36.57 6.96
N ARG A 58 24.32 36.06 8.01
CA ARG A 58 24.94 35.25 9.08
C ARG A 58 25.77 34.05 8.63
N GLN A 59 25.46 33.44 7.49
CA GLN A 59 26.18 32.26 6.98
C GLN A 59 27.61 32.61 6.54
N SER A 60 27.79 33.72 5.82
CA SER A 60 29.09 34.19 5.31
C SER A 60 29.73 35.29 6.17
N LEU A 61 29.00 35.83 7.16
CA LEU A 61 29.52 36.88 8.02
C LEU A 61 30.59 36.36 8.99
N HIS A 62 31.74 37.03 9.00
CA HIS A 62 32.76 36.95 10.04
C HIS A 62 32.84 38.30 10.76
N ILE A 63 32.73 38.27 12.09
CA ILE A 63 32.74 39.47 12.94
C ILE A 63 34.15 39.59 13.54
N SER A 64 34.79 40.74 13.34
CA SER A 64 36.08 41.08 13.92
C SER A 64 35.92 41.69 15.32
N GLU A 65 36.98 41.68 16.13
CA GLU A 65 36.95 42.24 17.49
C GLU A 65 36.47 43.71 17.54
N PRO A 66 36.89 44.64 16.65
CA PRO A 66 36.37 46.00 16.65
C PRO A 66 34.86 46.08 16.37
N GLN A 67 34.33 45.17 15.55
CA GLN A 67 32.90 45.07 15.29
C GLN A 67 32.15 44.50 16.51
N ALA A 68 32.73 43.55 17.24
CA ALA A 68 32.17 43.05 18.49
C ALA A 68 32.13 44.13 19.58
N LYS A 69 33.17 44.98 19.69
CA LYS A 69 33.18 46.15 20.59
C LYS A 69 32.08 47.16 20.23
N LEU A 70 31.85 47.39 18.93
CA LEU A 70 30.75 48.23 18.46
C LEU A 70 29.39 47.64 18.89
N LEU A 71 29.16 46.34 18.69
CA LEU A 71 27.92 45.66 19.09
C LEU A 71 27.69 45.75 20.61
N LEU A 72 28.74 45.62 21.42
CA LEU A 72 28.67 45.83 22.86
C LEU A 72 28.31 47.26 23.24
N SER A 73 28.93 48.27 22.60
CA SER A 73 28.58 49.67 22.87
C SER A 73 27.12 49.98 22.52
N LEU A 74 26.59 49.34 21.48
CA LEU A 74 25.18 49.45 21.08
C LEU A 74 24.24 48.75 22.07
N LEU A 75 24.69 47.62 22.64
CA LEU A 75 23.98 46.88 23.68
C LEU A 75 23.69 47.78 24.90
N SER A 76 24.68 48.53 25.35
CA SER A 76 24.55 49.46 26.49
C SER A 76 23.67 50.68 26.19
N SER A 77 23.36 50.95 24.92
CA SER A 77 22.66 52.17 24.48
C SER A 77 21.18 51.97 24.14
N THR A 78 20.75 50.75 23.77
CA THR A 78 19.39 50.51 23.26
C THR A 78 18.82 49.17 23.73
N THR A 79 17.61 49.21 24.31
CA THR A 79 16.96 47.99 24.81
C THR A 79 16.06 47.29 23.80
N SER A 80 15.64 47.99 22.76
CA SER A 80 14.72 47.53 21.70
C SER A 80 15.37 46.60 20.68
N HIS A 81 16.70 46.61 20.56
CA HIS A 81 17.45 45.85 19.54
C HIS A 81 18.27 44.69 20.12
N HIS A 82 18.14 44.42 21.42
CA HIS A 82 18.82 43.34 22.12
C HIS A 82 18.78 41.98 21.40
N PRO A 83 17.64 41.50 20.84
CA PRO A 83 17.61 40.18 20.20
C PRO A 83 18.60 40.03 19.04
N LEU A 84 18.67 41.04 18.14
CA LEU A 84 19.60 41.01 17.01
C LEU A 84 21.05 41.17 17.46
N LEU A 85 21.30 42.01 18.46
CA LEU A 85 22.63 42.20 19.04
C LEU A 85 23.13 40.93 19.73
N PHE A 86 22.30 40.27 20.54
CA PHE A 86 22.63 38.98 21.17
C PHE A 86 22.92 37.89 20.15
N ARG A 87 22.15 37.81 19.05
CA ARG A 87 22.40 36.87 17.94
C ARG A 87 23.71 37.15 17.21
N LEU A 88 24.07 38.42 16.99
CA LEU A 88 25.33 38.78 16.34
C LEU A 88 26.53 38.56 17.29
N LEU A 89 26.40 38.85 18.58
CA LEU A 89 27.43 38.55 19.58
C LEU A 89 27.63 37.04 19.73
N SER A 90 26.57 36.24 19.73
CA SER A 90 26.70 34.78 19.77
C SER A 90 27.36 34.22 18.51
N LEU A 91 27.14 34.84 17.34
CA LEU A 91 27.86 34.51 16.10
C LEU A 91 29.35 34.84 16.18
N TYR A 92 29.72 35.99 16.76
CA TYR A 92 31.12 36.35 17.00
C TYR A 92 31.82 35.32 17.88
N ILE A 93 31.23 34.98 19.02
CA ILE A 93 31.82 34.05 20.00
C ILE A 93 32.08 32.68 19.38
N ARG A 94 31.14 32.17 18.57
CA ARG A 94 31.23 30.82 17.99
C ARG A 94 32.12 30.72 16.75
N LYS A 95 32.19 31.76 15.93
CA LYS A 95 33.03 31.77 14.71
C LYS A 95 34.46 32.26 14.96
N SER A 96 34.71 32.90 16.11
CA SER A 96 36.06 33.32 16.49
C SER A 96 36.86 32.13 17.03
N LEU A 97 38.12 32.00 16.59
CA LEU A 97 39.06 31.01 17.14
C LEU A 97 39.47 31.35 18.57
N HIS A 98 39.59 32.65 18.88
CA HIS A 98 39.97 33.17 20.19
C HIS A 98 39.14 34.42 20.49
N PRO A 99 37.90 34.26 21.01
CA PRO A 99 37.09 35.41 21.38
C PRO A 99 37.73 36.14 22.57
N SER A 100 37.81 37.47 22.46
CA SER A 100 38.39 38.33 23.49
C SER A 100 37.62 38.27 24.82
N LEU A 101 38.29 37.86 25.90
CA LEU A 101 37.74 37.76 27.26
C LEU A 101 37.02 39.04 27.75
N PRO A 102 37.56 40.26 27.58
CA PRO A 102 36.88 41.47 28.03
C PRO A 102 35.50 41.69 27.40
N ILE A 103 35.33 41.29 26.14
CA ILE A 103 34.04 41.37 25.43
C ILE A 103 33.07 40.34 26.00
N ILE A 104 33.55 39.14 26.32
CA ILE A 104 32.74 38.08 26.93
C ILE A 104 32.27 38.50 28.32
N ASP A 105 33.17 38.97 29.19
CA ASP A 105 32.84 39.38 30.55
C ASP A 105 31.89 40.59 30.56
N SER A 106 32.08 41.55 29.64
CA SER A 106 31.17 42.70 29.49
C SER A 106 29.77 42.29 28.98
N SER A 107 29.69 41.27 28.12
CA SER A 107 28.41 40.72 27.66
C SER A 107 27.68 40.02 28.81
N LEU A 108 28.42 39.27 29.62
CA LEU A 108 27.91 38.53 30.78
C LEU A 108 27.45 39.47 31.90
N SER A 109 28.24 40.50 32.22
CA SER A 109 27.85 41.51 33.21
C SER A 109 26.56 42.21 32.80
N HIS A 110 26.39 42.52 31.51
CA HIS A 110 25.16 43.13 31.02
C HIS A 110 23.93 42.23 31.24
N LEU A 111 24.06 40.92 30.99
CA LEU A 111 22.99 39.93 31.20
C LEU A 111 22.68 39.70 32.68
N LEU A 112 23.67 39.82 33.56
CA LEU A 112 23.48 39.73 35.02
C LEU A 112 22.83 40.99 35.61
N SER A 113 23.11 42.17 35.04
CA SER A 113 22.65 43.45 35.58
C SER A 113 21.25 43.85 35.14
N HIS A 114 20.67 43.21 34.11
CA HIS A 114 19.36 43.59 33.56
C HIS A 114 18.39 42.41 33.55
N PRO A 115 17.13 42.60 33.98
CA PRO A 115 16.11 41.55 33.87
C PRO A 115 15.85 41.25 32.40
N ILE A 116 15.92 39.96 32.03
CA ILE A 116 15.71 39.51 30.66
C ILE A 116 14.20 39.42 30.40
N PRO A 117 13.63 40.22 29.47
CA PRO A 117 12.22 40.08 29.10
C PRO A 117 11.96 38.69 28.51
N PRO A 118 10.76 38.10 28.70
CA PRO A 118 10.42 36.79 28.15
C PRO A 118 10.57 36.74 26.62
N LEU A 119 10.35 37.87 25.94
CA LEU A 119 10.51 38.03 24.49
C LEU A 119 11.96 37.90 24.00
N HIS A 120 12.96 38.11 24.86
CA HIS A 120 14.39 38.06 24.51
C HIS A 120 15.06 36.77 24.98
N LEU A 121 14.27 35.81 25.48
CA LEU A 121 14.81 34.66 26.18
C LEU A 121 15.61 33.73 25.26
N ALA A 122 15.12 33.47 24.05
CA ALA A 122 15.80 32.56 23.13
C ALA A 122 17.19 33.07 22.73
N GLU A 123 17.31 34.37 22.48
CA GLU A 123 18.58 35.01 22.14
C GLU A 123 19.53 35.09 23.34
N SER A 124 18.97 35.30 24.54
CA SER A 124 19.74 35.33 25.78
C SER A 124 20.29 33.95 26.13
N VAL A 125 19.46 32.89 26.01
CA VAL A 125 19.89 31.49 26.20
C VAL A 125 20.95 31.10 25.16
N LEU A 126 20.78 31.50 23.90
CA LEU A 126 21.78 31.25 22.85
C LEU A 126 23.12 31.92 23.16
N LEU A 127 23.10 33.18 23.62
CA LEU A 127 24.31 33.93 23.97
C LEU A 127 25.00 33.35 25.22
N LEU A 128 24.26 33.08 26.29
CA LEU A 128 24.78 32.44 27.52
C LEU A 128 25.37 31.05 27.23
N GLY A 129 24.70 30.26 26.39
CA GLY A 129 25.21 28.98 25.91
C GLY A 129 26.52 29.13 25.13
N SER A 130 26.59 30.11 24.24
CA SER A 130 27.79 30.39 23.46
C SER A 130 28.96 30.85 24.33
N ILE A 131 28.71 31.69 25.35
CA ILE A 131 29.71 32.14 26.31
C ILE A 131 30.25 30.97 27.14
N SER A 132 29.36 30.13 27.69
CA SER A 132 29.73 29.00 28.55
C SER A 132 30.52 27.91 27.83
N ALA A 133 30.41 27.81 26.50
CA ALA A 133 31.18 26.90 25.67
C ALA A 133 32.64 27.36 25.42
N VAL A 134 33.02 28.59 25.81
CA VAL A 134 34.38 29.13 25.57
C VAL A 134 35.38 28.46 26.53
N PRO A 135 36.43 27.78 26.02
CA PRO A 135 37.39 27.05 26.85
C PRO A 135 38.18 27.95 27.81
N SER A 136 38.48 29.18 27.41
CA SER A 136 39.30 30.13 28.19
C SER A 136 38.53 30.91 29.27
N LEU A 137 37.23 30.64 29.44
CA LEU A 137 36.39 31.33 30.43
C LEU A 137 36.74 30.91 31.87
N SER A 138 36.65 31.84 32.82
CA SER A 138 36.84 31.53 34.25
C SER A 138 35.70 30.65 34.80
N ASP A 139 35.99 29.84 35.82
CA ASP A 139 34.98 28.96 36.45
C ASP A 139 33.85 29.77 37.12
N ALA A 140 34.16 30.95 37.67
CA ALA A 140 33.17 31.84 38.26
C ALA A 140 32.20 32.40 37.21
N SER A 141 32.71 32.89 36.08
CA SER A 141 31.88 33.37 34.96
C SER A 141 31.07 32.23 34.34
N ARG A 142 31.64 31.02 34.26
CA ARG A 142 30.95 29.82 33.76
C ARG A 142 29.81 29.38 34.69
N SER A 143 30.05 29.35 36.00
CA SER A 143 29.03 29.08 37.01
C SER A 143 27.89 30.10 36.96
N ALA A 144 28.20 31.39 36.80
CA ALA A 144 27.20 32.44 36.62
C ALA A 144 26.34 32.22 35.35
N CYS A 145 26.94 31.80 34.23
CA CYS A 145 26.20 31.43 33.02
C CYS A 145 25.21 30.29 33.30
N PHE A 146 25.66 29.21 33.93
CA PHE A 146 24.81 28.05 34.20
C PHE A 146 23.70 28.37 35.21
N GLY A 147 24.00 29.14 36.26
CA GLY A 147 23.01 29.62 37.22
C GLY A 147 21.90 30.41 36.53
N LEU A 148 22.27 31.40 35.70
CA LEU A 148 21.30 32.16 34.91
C LEU A 148 20.52 31.28 33.95
N LEU A 149 21.17 30.39 33.20
CA LEU A 149 20.50 29.46 32.28
C LEU A 149 19.48 28.58 32.98
N SER A 150 19.82 28.01 34.14
CA SER A 150 18.88 27.20 34.92
C SER A 150 17.67 28.01 35.37
N THR A 151 17.87 29.24 35.88
CA THR A 151 16.74 30.11 36.28
C THR A 151 15.84 30.47 35.10
N LEU A 152 16.42 30.80 33.94
CA LEU A 152 15.66 31.18 32.74
C LEU A 152 14.84 30.01 32.17
N LEU A 153 15.39 28.79 32.20
CA LEU A 153 14.68 27.59 31.76
C LEU A 153 13.55 27.20 32.73
N GLU A 154 13.78 27.31 34.04
CA GLU A 154 12.77 27.05 35.07
C GLU A 154 11.63 28.10 35.05
N ASP A 155 11.93 29.37 34.82
CA ASP A 155 10.93 30.44 34.74
C ASP A 155 10.11 30.41 33.45
N GLN A 156 10.69 29.96 32.33
CA GLN A 156 9.95 29.71 31.09
C GLN A 156 9.01 28.53 31.17
N ALA A 157 9.45 27.45 31.82
CA ALA A 157 8.61 26.28 32.05
C ALA A 157 7.32 26.63 32.82
N ARG A 158 7.33 27.73 33.60
CA ARG A 158 6.18 28.24 34.35
C ARG A 158 5.34 29.30 33.60
N SER A 159 5.88 29.96 32.57
CA SER A 159 5.28 31.16 31.95
C SER A 159 4.86 30.97 30.47
N ALA A 160 4.97 29.76 29.92
CA ALA A 160 4.75 29.41 28.51
C ALA A 160 3.29 29.49 27.99
N GLY A 161 2.47 30.38 28.56
CA GLY A 161 1.17 30.76 28.03
C GLY A 161 1.35 31.74 26.87
N ALA A 162 1.27 31.21 25.64
CA ALA A 162 1.23 31.92 24.36
C ALA A 162 2.56 32.52 23.83
N SER A 163 2.91 32.13 22.58
CA SER A 163 3.99 32.69 21.73
C SER A 163 5.43 32.22 21.98
N CYS A 164 5.86 31.07 21.39
CA CYS A 164 7.27 30.90 20.96
C CYS A 164 7.64 29.70 20.04
N PRO A 165 6.82 29.21 19.08
CA PRO A 165 7.24 28.08 18.22
C PRO A 165 8.44 28.40 17.29
N THR A 166 8.75 29.68 17.05
CA THR A 166 9.74 30.10 16.03
C THR A 166 11.17 30.23 16.55
N THR A 167 11.40 30.27 17.86
CA THR A 167 12.74 30.51 18.45
C THR A 167 13.26 29.35 19.31
N LEU A 168 12.54 28.23 19.34
CA LEU A 168 12.95 27.04 20.08
C LEU A 168 14.27 26.41 19.58
N PRO A 169 14.59 26.40 18.26
CA PRO A 169 15.91 25.97 17.79
C PRO A 169 17.05 26.74 18.44
N GLU A 170 16.88 28.05 18.68
CA GLU A 170 17.84 28.91 19.34
C GLU A 170 17.99 28.60 20.84
N VAL A 171 16.88 28.32 21.54
CA VAL A 171 16.90 27.87 22.94
C VAL A 171 17.66 26.55 23.06
N LEU A 172 17.27 25.53 22.29
CA LEU A 172 17.91 24.20 22.33
C LEU A 172 19.38 24.27 21.89
N ALA A 173 19.74 25.13 20.94
CA ALA A 173 21.12 25.34 20.55
C ALA A 173 21.93 25.98 21.68
N GLY A 174 21.40 27.01 22.34
CA GLY A 174 22.01 27.62 23.52
C GLY A 174 22.27 26.60 24.63
N VAL A 175 21.27 25.77 24.95
CA VAL A 175 21.47 24.71 25.95
C VAL A 175 22.46 23.64 25.47
N GLY A 176 22.45 23.27 24.19
CA GLY A 176 23.44 22.36 23.62
C GLY A 176 24.88 22.88 23.77
N TYR A 177 25.11 24.17 23.51
CA TYR A 177 26.42 24.80 23.75
C TYR A 177 26.79 24.81 25.23
N ALA A 178 25.84 25.10 26.12
CA ALA A 178 26.06 25.05 27.57
C ALA A 178 26.39 23.63 28.06
N LEU A 179 25.68 22.61 27.58
CA LEU A 179 25.94 21.19 27.88
C LEU A 179 27.32 20.74 27.37
N PHE A 180 27.78 21.28 26.25
CA PHE A 180 29.12 20.99 25.76
C PHE A 180 30.21 21.52 26.70
N GLY A 181 30.03 22.75 27.19
CA GLY A 181 30.97 23.44 28.09
C GLY A 181 30.81 23.15 29.59
N SER A 182 29.75 22.46 30.02
CA SER A 182 29.48 22.19 31.43
C SER A 182 30.09 20.88 31.92
N ASP A 183 30.42 20.85 33.22
CA ASP A 183 30.93 19.65 33.91
C ASP A 183 30.17 19.40 35.22
N GLY A 184 30.21 18.15 35.71
CA GLY A 184 29.69 17.76 37.03
C GLY A 184 28.19 18.06 37.21
N ALA A 185 27.82 18.62 38.36
CA ALA A 185 26.42 18.85 38.74
C ALA A 185 25.66 19.81 37.80
N TYR A 186 26.36 20.77 37.15
CA TYR A 186 25.74 21.69 36.21
C TYR A 186 25.29 20.97 34.93
N PHE A 187 26.06 19.97 34.48
CA PHE A 187 25.71 19.16 33.32
C PHE A 187 24.39 18.40 33.58
N SER A 188 24.33 17.65 34.69
CA SER A 188 23.14 16.87 35.07
C SER A 188 21.92 17.76 35.26
N ARG A 189 22.07 18.93 35.89
CA ARG A 189 20.97 19.88 36.11
C ARG A 189 20.44 20.43 34.78
N LEU A 190 21.30 20.90 33.89
CA LEU A 190 20.89 21.43 32.58
C LEU A 190 20.21 20.37 31.72
N LEU A 191 20.74 19.13 31.73
CA LEU A 191 20.16 18.01 31.00
C LEU A 191 18.75 17.67 31.52
N ALA A 192 18.59 17.60 32.85
CA ALA A 192 17.29 17.38 33.47
C ALA A 192 16.30 18.50 33.12
N SER A 193 16.73 19.77 33.12
CA SER A 193 15.90 20.90 32.71
C SER A 193 15.42 20.78 31.26
N VAL A 194 16.25 20.32 30.32
CA VAL A 194 15.86 20.14 28.91
C VAL A 194 14.88 18.98 28.73
N LEU A 195 15.08 17.88 29.44
CA LEU A 195 14.19 16.71 29.36
C LEU A 195 12.84 16.98 30.03
N ARG A 196 12.82 17.75 31.13
CA ARG A 196 11.60 18.15 31.84
C ARG A 196 10.86 19.34 31.25
N PHE A 197 11.52 20.10 30.37
CA PHE A 197 10.94 21.28 29.71
C PHE A 197 9.57 21.00 29.07
N TRP A 198 9.34 19.76 28.64
CA TRP A 198 8.14 19.33 27.93
C TRP A 198 6.97 18.88 28.84
N GLY A 199 7.18 18.79 30.17
CA GLY A 199 6.24 18.18 31.11
C GLY A 199 5.24 19.13 31.79
N HIS A 200 5.46 20.45 31.71
CA HIS A 200 4.63 21.43 32.42
C HIS A 200 3.28 21.67 31.73
N GLY A 201 2.19 21.50 32.49
CA GLY A 201 0.82 21.36 31.99
C GLY A 201 0.17 22.55 31.30
N ASP A 202 0.78 23.74 31.41
CA ASP A 202 0.24 25.00 30.86
C ASP A 202 1.05 25.51 29.64
N GLY A 203 1.92 24.66 29.05
CA GLY A 203 2.80 25.02 27.93
C GLY A 203 2.26 24.69 26.52
N PHE A 204 3.07 24.99 25.50
CA PHE A 204 2.78 24.68 24.09
C PHE A 204 2.66 23.15 23.85
N PRO A 205 1.65 22.68 23.09
CA PRO A 205 1.46 21.24 22.86
C PRO A 205 2.65 20.66 22.07
N PRO A 206 3.39 19.68 22.62
CA PRO A 206 4.55 19.12 21.94
C PRO A 206 4.15 18.46 20.60
N SER A 207 5.09 18.42 19.65
CA SER A 207 4.85 17.91 18.29
C SER A 207 6.02 17.06 17.81
N VAL A 208 5.82 16.28 16.74
CA VAL A 208 6.88 15.41 16.18
C VAL A 208 8.14 16.19 15.81
N ALA A 209 7.98 17.43 15.32
CA ALA A 209 9.09 18.32 14.99
C ALA A 209 9.98 18.60 16.22
N HIS A 210 9.37 18.77 17.40
CA HIS A 210 10.07 18.93 18.67
C HIS A 210 10.87 17.68 19.05
N GLY A 211 10.26 16.50 18.92
CA GLY A 211 10.95 15.23 19.12
C GLY A 211 12.19 15.10 18.22
N VAL A 212 12.08 15.44 16.93
CA VAL A 212 13.22 15.41 16.01
C VAL A 212 14.32 16.39 16.43
N MET A 213 13.98 17.59 16.91
CA MET A 213 14.98 18.52 17.44
C MET A 213 15.76 17.92 18.62
N VAL A 214 15.08 17.24 19.56
CA VAL A 214 15.71 16.58 20.71
C VAL A 214 16.66 15.46 20.25
N LEU A 215 16.22 14.64 19.29
CA LEU A 215 17.07 13.59 18.68
C LEU A 215 18.33 14.20 18.06
N ARG A 216 18.18 15.28 17.31
CA ARG A 216 19.31 15.98 16.69
C ARG A 216 20.24 16.55 17.75
N LEU A 217 19.72 17.23 18.77
CA LEU A 217 20.52 17.76 19.87
C LEU A 217 21.40 16.68 20.52
N ALA A 218 20.82 15.51 20.83
CA ALA A 218 21.57 14.37 21.36
C ALA A 218 22.62 13.84 20.35
N GLU A 219 22.27 13.72 19.06
CA GLU A 219 23.21 13.34 18.00
C GLU A 219 24.41 14.30 17.93
N TRP A 220 24.19 15.62 18.05
CA TRP A 220 25.26 16.61 18.06
C TRP A 220 26.12 16.55 19.33
N LEU A 221 25.51 16.40 20.51
CA LEU A 221 26.25 16.29 21.77
C LEU A 221 27.19 15.08 21.76
N VAL A 222 26.68 13.88 21.43
CA VAL A 222 27.49 12.66 21.42
C VAL A 222 28.59 12.73 20.37
N SER A 223 28.30 13.27 19.18
CA SER A 223 29.31 13.44 18.12
C SER A 223 30.44 14.36 18.57
N ASN A 224 30.12 15.48 19.23
CA ASN A 224 31.15 16.42 19.69
C ASN A 224 31.91 15.90 20.92
N PHE A 225 31.26 15.22 21.86
CA PHE A 225 31.94 14.55 22.98
C PHE A 225 32.89 13.45 22.50
N SER A 226 32.51 12.73 21.44
CA SER A 226 33.37 11.75 20.79
C SER A 226 34.60 12.41 20.17
N ASN A 227 34.41 13.52 19.45
CA ASN A 227 35.49 14.30 18.83
C ASN A 227 36.43 14.92 19.88
N SER A 228 35.91 15.39 21.02
CA SER A 228 36.69 15.96 22.13
C SER A 228 37.25 14.90 23.09
N LYS A 229 37.00 13.60 22.84
CA LYS A 229 37.39 12.47 23.70
C LYS A 229 36.84 12.55 25.13
N SER A 230 35.70 13.21 25.32
CA SER A 230 35.03 13.41 26.61
C SER A 230 34.02 12.29 26.91
N PHE A 231 34.48 11.03 26.93
CA PHE A 231 33.60 9.86 27.03
C PHE A 231 32.75 9.80 28.30
N TRP A 232 33.24 10.34 29.41
CA TRP A 232 32.47 10.41 30.65
C TRP A 232 31.20 11.28 30.52
N LYS A 233 31.22 12.32 29.65
CA LYS A 233 30.02 13.14 29.36
C LYS A 233 28.97 12.35 28.58
N ILE A 234 29.39 11.39 27.77
CA ILE A 234 28.47 10.46 27.09
C ILE A 234 27.80 9.56 28.14
N GLY A 235 28.57 9.03 29.10
CA GLY A 235 28.03 8.27 30.23
C GLY A 235 27.02 9.08 31.05
N SER A 236 27.38 10.30 31.45
CA SER A 236 26.50 11.19 32.22
C SER A 236 25.25 11.60 31.44
N LEU A 237 25.36 11.78 30.11
CA LEU A 237 24.19 12.01 29.24
C LEU A 237 23.23 10.82 29.28
N CYS A 238 23.75 9.61 29.16
CA CYS A 238 22.96 8.38 29.21
C CYS A 238 22.30 8.18 30.57
N GLU A 239 23.01 8.40 31.66
CA GLU A 239 22.44 8.36 33.02
C GLU A 239 21.30 9.38 33.17
N GLY A 240 21.50 10.63 32.73
CA GLY A 240 20.45 11.65 32.80
C GLY A 240 19.23 11.35 31.92
N ILE A 241 19.39 10.62 30.80
CA ILE A 241 18.26 10.14 29.99
C ILE A 241 17.46 9.08 30.77
N LEU A 242 18.12 8.17 31.49
CA LEU A 242 17.45 7.16 32.32
C LEU A 242 16.70 7.80 33.50
N ASP A 243 17.30 8.78 34.15
CA ASP A 243 16.66 9.54 35.25
C ASP A 243 15.39 10.27 34.78
N GLY A 244 15.33 10.63 33.49
CA GLY A 244 14.19 11.27 32.87
C GLY A 244 12.93 10.39 32.76
N LEU A 245 13.03 9.07 32.97
CA LEU A 245 11.90 8.13 32.89
C LEU A 245 10.83 8.35 33.98
N GLY A 246 11.13 9.15 35.02
CA GLY A 246 10.21 9.41 36.13
C GLY A 246 8.97 10.25 35.78
N GLU A 247 8.92 10.93 34.63
CA GLU A 247 7.82 11.83 34.25
C GLU A 247 7.16 11.44 32.92
N VAL A 248 5.92 10.92 32.98
CA VAL A 248 5.15 10.39 31.83
C VAL A 248 5.00 11.39 30.68
N ARG A 249 4.90 12.71 30.97
CA ARG A 249 4.73 13.75 29.95
C ARG A 249 6.00 14.04 29.15
N CYS A 250 7.17 13.64 29.65
CA CYS A 250 8.48 13.91 29.06
C CYS A 250 8.99 12.73 28.20
N MET A 251 8.23 11.63 28.15
CA MET A 251 8.67 10.35 27.59
C MET A 251 9.04 10.41 26.11
N PHE A 252 8.40 11.28 25.30
CA PHE A 252 8.78 11.43 23.90
C PHE A 252 10.17 12.08 23.75
N ALA A 253 10.52 13.03 24.63
CA ALA A 253 11.82 13.69 24.62
C ALA A 253 12.92 12.72 25.06
N VAL A 254 12.66 11.93 26.12
CA VAL A 254 13.57 10.86 26.59
C VAL A 254 13.82 9.83 25.48
N GLY A 255 12.76 9.31 24.86
CA GLY A 255 12.87 8.34 23.76
C GLY A 255 13.63 8.89 22.54
N MET A 256 13.37 10.15 22.17
CA MET A 256 14.06 10.80 21.05
C MET A 256 15.52 11.10 21.35
N ALA A 257 15.86 11.48 22.59
CA ALA A 257 17.25 11.65 23.02
C ALA A 257 18.01 10.32 22.95
N ALA A 258 17.43 9.23 23.48
CA ALA A 258 18.00 7.89 23.41
C ALA A 258 18.22 7.42 21.95
N CYS A 259 17.26 7.67 21.06
CA CYS A 259 17.40 7.43 19.62
C CYS A 259 18.57 8.24 19.02
N GLY A 260 18.71 9.52 19.39
CA GLY A 260 19.81 10.38 18.93
C GLY A 260 21.18 9.86 19.36
N VAL A 261 21.31 9.37 20.60
CA VAL A 261 22.52 8.70 21.09
C VAL A 261 22.80 7.45 20.27
N LEU A 262 21.82 6.53 20.15
CA LEU A 262 21.97 5.28 19.41
C LEU A 262 22.38 5.50 17.94
N ARG A 263 21.84 6.53 17.29
CA ARG A 263 22.19 6.87 15.91
C ARG A 263 23.69 7.13 15.74
N VAL A 264 24.31 7.83 16.68
CA VAL A 264 25.75 8.11 16.64
C VAL A 264 26.52 6.83 16.91
N LEU A 265 26.12 6.05 17.93
CA LEU A 265 26.74 4.77 18.26
C LEU A 265 26.75 3.81 17.06
N ASN A 266 25.63 3.70 16.33
CA ASN A 266 25.49 2.86 15.15
C ASN A 266 26.37 3.33 13.97
N ARG A 267 26.58 4.65 13.80
CA ARG A 267 27.50 5.18 12.78
C ARG A 267 28.96 4.92 13.12
N THR A 268 29.33 4.98 14.40
CA THR A 268 30.70 4.78 14.87
C THR A 268 31.11 3.31 14.95
N ALA A 269 30.15 2.38 14.99
CA ALA A 269 30.38 0.93 15.07
C ALA A 269 30.78 0.26 13.73
N ALA A 270 30.89 1.02 12.63
CA ALA A 270 31.39 0.50 11.36
C ALA A 270 32.85 0.01 11.48
N PRO A 271 33.29 -1.01 10.72
CA PRO A 271 34.55 -1.74 10.96
C PRO A 271 35.84 -0.90 10.88
N ASN A 272 35.78 0.33 10.36
CA ASN A 272 36.91 1.27 10.29
C ASN A 272 36.82 2.43 11.32
N GLY A 273 35.83 2.44 12.22
CA GLY A 273 35.61 3.47 13.24
C GLY A 273 36.29 3.13 14.56
N GLY A 274 37.42 3.78 14.86
CA GLY A 274 38.27 3.51 16.04
C GLY A 274 37.71 3.91 17.42
N LEU A 275 36.39 4.06 17.61
CA LEU A 275 35.81 4.44 18.89
C LEU A 275 35.30 3.20 19.65
N ARG A 276 36.06 2.72 20.64
CA ARG A 276 35.61 1.70 21.60
C ARG A 276 34.67 2.33 22.63
N ILE A 277 33.40 2.46 22.28
CA ILE A 277 32.35 2.86 23.23
C ILE A 277 31.90 1.62 24.01
N ASP A 278 31.69 1.76 25.32
CA ASP A 278 31.25 0.66 26.18
C ASP A 278 29.91 0.07 25.66
N PRO A 279 29.84 -1.24 25.35
CA PRO A 279 28.60 -1.88 24.89
C PRO A 279 27.42 -1.73 25.87
N ARG A 280 27.69 -1.50 27.16
CA ARG A 280 26.66 -1.25 28.18
C ARG A 280 25.87 0.02 27.90
N ILE A 281 26.51 1.05 27.35
CA ILE A 281 25.84 2.32 26.99
C ILE A 281 24.78 2.07 25.92
N ARG A 282 25.11 1.25 24.92
CA ARG A 282 24.13 0.85 23.90
C ARG A 282 22.94 0.13 24.52
N SER A 283 23.19 -0.92 25.32
CA SER A 283 22.11 -1.68 25.97
C SER A 283 21.20 -0.77 26.79
N SER A 284 21.78 0.12 27.59
CA SER A 284 21.03 1.06 28.42
C SER A 284 20.12 2.00 27.63
N MET A 285 20.57 2.49 26.46
CA MET A 285 19.71 3.30 25.59
C MET A 285 18.60 2.48 24.93
N GLU A 286 18.89 1.23 24.55
CA GLU A 286 17.86 0.30 24.06
C GLU A 286 16.83 -0.03 25.17
N ASP A 287 17.28 -0.18 26.43
CA ASP A 287 16.42 -0.37 27.61
C ASP A 287 15.54 0.86 27.87
N SER A 288 16.10 2.06 27.76
CA SER A 288 15.34 3.31 27.87
C SER A 288 14.25 3.41 26.81
N ILE A 289 14.58 3.12 25.55
CA ILE A 289 13.60 3.11 24.45
C ILE A 289 12.52 2.06 24.70
N ALA A 290 12.88 0.87 25.17
CA ALA A 290 11.93 -0.18 25.49
C ALA A 290 10.98 0.23 26.64
N ALA A 291 11.52 0.85 27.69
CA ALA A 291 10.73 1.38 28.79
C ALA A 291 9.74 2.43 28.27
N VAL A 292 10.22 3.41 27.51
CA VAL A 292 9.40 4.46 26.91
C VAL A 292 8.32 3.88 25.97
N ALA A 293 8.65 2.90 25.15
CA ALA A 293 7.70 2.20 24.29
C ALA A 293 6.61 1.47 25.08
N GLY A 294 6.94 0.95 26.27
CA GLY A 294 5.98 0.32 27.19
C GLY A 294 4.90 1.27 27.73
N TYR A 295 5.18 2.58 27.78
CA TYR A 295 4.20 3.62 28.16
C TYR A 295 3.39 4.16 26.97
N GLY A 296 3.56 3.59 25.77
CA GLY A 296 3.13 4.08 24.46
C GLY A 296 1.63 4.28 24.22
N ILE A 297 0.91 4.96 25.12
CA ILE A 297 -0.53 5.26 25.01
C ILE A 297 -0.78 6.55 24.20
N SER A 298 0.18 7.49 24.16
CA SER A 298 -0.03 8.77 23.46
C SER A 298 0.40 8.71 21.98
N ARG A 299 -0.45 9.27 21.10
CA ARG A 299 -0.21 9.35 19.64
C ARG A 299 1.16 9.96 19.32
N LEU A 300 1.49 11.09 19.97
CA LEU A 300 2.77 11.78 19.78
C LEU A 300 3.98 10.88 20.11
N LEU A 301 3.89 10.08 21.17
CA LEU A 301 4.98 9.20 21.58
C LEU A 301 5.23 8.11 20.54
N GLN A 302 4.17 7.49 20.02
CA GLN A 302 4.25 6.50 18.95
C GLN A 302 4.86 7.08 17.67
N GLN A 303 4.42 8.27 17.26
CA GLN A 303 4.95 8.99 16.09
C GLN A 303 6.43 9.36 16.28
N CYS A 304 6.82 9.86 17.46
CA CYS A 304 8.20 10.22 17.76
C CYS A 304 9.10 8.99 17.78
N LEU A 305 8.75 7.95 18.53
CA LEU A 305 9.57 6.75 18.66
C LEU A 305 9.77 6.03 17.33
N SER A 306 8.70 5.83 16.55
CA SER A 306 8.80 5.17 15.24
C SER A 306 9.74 5.95 14.29
N LEU A 307 9.60 7.27 14.22
CA LEU A 307 10.49 8.13 13.42
C LEU A 307 11.93 8.16 13.98
N GLY A 308 12.08 8.18 15.31
CA GLY A 308 13.36 8.15 15.99
C GLY A 308 14.13 6.88 15.69
N LEU A 309 13.46 5.73 15.78
CA LEU A 309 14.00 4.42 15.45
C LEU A 309 14.38 4.32 13.97
N ALA A 310 13.50 4.76 13.05
CA ALA A 310 13.77 4.82 11.60
C ALA A 310 15.10 5.50 11.29
N ARG A 311 15.44 6.54 12.06
CA ARG A 311 16.66 7.34 11.89
C ARG A 311 17.86 6.80 12.66
N SER A 312 17.65 5.98 13.69
CA SER A 312 18.68 5.44 14.57
C SER A 312 19.34 4.17 14.00
N GLY A 313 18.63 3.40 13.19
CA GLY A 313 19.11 2.17 12.56
C GLY A 313 18.82 0.92 13.40
N ALA A 314 19.68 -0.10 13.28
CA ALA A 314 19.46 -1.40 13.91
C ALA A 314 19.43 -1.31 15.45
N ILE A 315 18.46 -2.01 16.04
CA ILE A 315 18.24 -2.13 17.49
C ILE A 315 17.98 -3.61 17.83
N SER A 316 18.44 -4.05 19.00
CA SER A 316 18.16 -5.40 19.51
C SER A 316 16.65 -5.62 19.72
N PHE A 317 16.20 -6.88 19.75
CA PHE A 317 14.78 -7.19 19.97
C PHE A 317 14.31 -6.72 21.35
N ARG A 318 13.19 -6.00 21.38
CA ARG A 318 12.46 -5.61 22.59
C ARG A 318 10.95 -5.67 22.33
N ALA A 319 10.23 -6.53 23.08
CA ALA A 319 8.78 -6.73 22.89
C ALA A 319 7.93 -5.43 22.93
N PRO A 320 8.17 -4.46 23.84
CA PRO A 320 7.43 -3.20 23.84
C PRO A 320 7.69 -2.36 22.58
N VAL A 321 8.91 -2.40 22.04
CA VAL A 321 9.28 -1.68 20.82
C VAL A 321 8.56 -2.26 19.62
N LEU A 322 8.55 -3.59 19.47
CA LEU A 322 7.81 -4.27 18.41
C LEU A 322 6.32 -3.88 18.41
N SER A 323 5.69 -3.94 19.59
CA SER A 323 4.27 -3.58 19.76
C SER A 323 4.00 -2.09 19.47
N CYS A 324 4.89 -1.20 19.90
CA CYS A 324 4.78 0.23 19.69
C CYS A 324 4.92 0.60 18.20
N ILE A 325 5.88 0.00 17.49
CA ILE A 325 6.06 0.26 16.05
C ILE A 325 4.85 -0.26 15.27
N PHE A 326 4.33 -1.45 15.60
CA PHE A 326 3.12 -1.96 14.96
C PHE A 326 1.94 -1.00 15.15
N SER A 327 1.68 -0.56 16.39
CA SER A 327 0.62 0.41 16.69
C SER A 327 0.80 1.73 15.94
N ALA A 328 2.05 2.21 15.81
CA ALA A 328 2.33 3.40 15.02
C ALA A 328 2.04 3.17 13.53
N LEU A 329 2.43 2.01 12.98
CA LEU A 329 2.16 1.65 11.58
C LEU A 329 0.66 1.59 11.29
N SER A 330 -0.13 0.93 12.14
CA SER A 330 -1.56 0.75 11.94
C SER A 330 -2.38 2.03 12.19
N ASN A 331 -2.04 2.80 13.24
CA ASN A 331 -2.92 3.87 13.76
C ASN A 331 -2.42 5.29 13.46
N GLU A 332 -1.14 5.47 13.11
CA GLU A 332 -0.56 6.80 12.90
C GLU A 332 0.01 6.97 11.48
N ILE A 333 0.58 5.92 10.91
CA ILE A 333 1.21 5.96 9.57
C ILE A 333 0.20 5.60 8.49
N PHE A 334 -0.59 4.54 8.72
CA PHE A 334 -1.63 4.07 7.81
C PHE A 334 -3.03 4.05 8.46
N PRO A 335 -3.54 5.19 8.96
CA PRO A 335 -4.81 5.26 9.70
C PRO A 335 -6.03 5.22 8.77
N LEU A 336 -6.15 4.15 7.99
CA LEU A 336 -7.23 3.97 7.02
C LEU A 336 -8.61 3.89 7.69
N SER A 337 -8.68 3.42 8.93
CA SER A 337 -9.93 3.35 9.71
C SER A 337 -10.42 4.72 10.17
N GLU A 338 -9.51 5.58 10.66
CA GLU A 338 -9.85 6.93 11.09
C GLU A 338 -10.29 7.81 9.92
N PHE A 339 -9.61 7.68 8.79
CA PHE A 339 -9.97 8.42 7.58
C PHE A 339 -11.26 7.93 6.92
N GLY A 340 -11.61 6.65 7.08
CA GLY A 340 -12.81 6.08 6.48
C GLY A 340 -14.12 6.37 7.22
N ASN A 341 -14.05 6.62 8.53
CA ASN A 341 -15.23 6.79 9.38
C ASN A 341 -15.65 8.24 9.64
N SER A 342 -14.82 9.22 9.26
CA SER A 342 -15.08 10.62 9.57
C SER A 342 -15.69 11.36 8.38
N GLU A 343 -17.00 11.61 8.45
CA GLU A 343 -17.72 12.53 7.54
C GLU A 343 -17.14 13.96 7.54
N ALA A 344 -16.31 14.28 8.55
CA ALA A 344 -15.78 15.62 8.83
C ALA A 344 -14.30 15.81 8.45
N LEU A 345 -13.59 14.77 8.00
CA LEU A 345 -12.15 14.84 7.73
C LEU A 345 -11.88 15.53 6.39
N GLY A 346 -11.21 16.68 6.44
CA GLY A 346 -10.94 17.49 5.25
C GLY A 346 -9.84 16.88 4.37
N VAL A 347 -9.95 17.05 3.04
CA VAL A 347 -8.89 16.74 2.05
C VAL A 347 -7.52 17.33 2.45
N SER A 348 -7.53 18.45 3.18
CA SER A 348 -6.33 19.08 3.71
C SER A 348 -5.56 18.22 4.71
N GLU A 349 -6.23 17.38 5.52
CA GLU A 349 -5.60 16.56 6.55
C GLU A 349 -4.90 15.34 5.94
N VAL A 350 -5.56 14.64 5.02
CA VAL A 350 -4.97 13.51 4.27
C VAL A 350 -3.75 13.99 3.48
N ARG A 351 -3.85 15.15 2.81
CA ARG A 351 -2.72 15.75 2.09
C ARG A 351 -1.59 16.21 3.01
N ALA A 352 -1.92 16.76 4.18
CA ALA A 352 -0.92 17.11 5.19
C ALA A 352 -0.19 15.85 5.70
N HIS A 353 -0.91 14.74 5.88
CA HIS A 353 -0.34 13.46 6.29
C HIS A 353 0.62 12.89 5.24
N LEU A 354 0.22 12.86 3.96
CA LEU A 354 1.10 12.46 2.85
C LEU A 354 2.38 13.32 2.77
N GLY A 355 2.27 14.61 3.12
CA GLY A 355 3.41 15.52 3.19
C GLY A 355 4.29 15.38 4.43
N SER A 356 3.82 14.65 5.46
CA SER A 356 4.46 14.55 6.76
C SER A 356 5.78 13.79 6.71
N SER A 357 6.67 14.06 7.67
CA SER A 357 7.92 13.30 7.81
C SER A 357 7.68 11.85 8.18
N LEU A 358 6.55 11.56 8.85
CA LEU A 358 6.22 10.23 9.31
C LEU A 358 5.88 9.32 8.12
N PHE A 359 4.99 9.76 7.23
CA PHE A 359 4.62 9.00 6.03
C PHE A 359 5.81 8.83 5.06
N LYS A 360 6.64 9.86 4.90
CA LYS A 360 7.86 9.79 4.06
C LYS A 360 8.88 8.75 4.52
N GLU A 361 8.88 8.41 5.81
CA GLU A 361 9.79 7.44 6.41
C GLU A 361 9.09 6.08 6.66
N ALA A 362 7.85 5.89 6.18
CA ALA A 362 7.04 4.70 6.43
C ALA A 362 7.75 3.39 6.03
N GLY A 363 8.46 3.39 4.89
CA GLY A 363 9.25 2.22 4.45
C GLY A 363 10.41 1.88 5.40
N ALA A 364 11.10 2.89 5.96
CA ALA A 364 12.15 2.67 6.95
C ALA A 364 11.57 2.14 8.28
N ILE A 365 10.41 2.66 8.69
CA ILE A 365 9.71 2.20 9.89
C ILE A 365 9.24 0.74 9.72
N ALA A 366 8.64 0.40 8.57
CA ALA A 366 8.24 -0.96 8.24
C ALA A 366 9.44 -1.93 8.19
N SER A 367 10.60 -1.47 7.72
CA SER A 367 11.83 -2.28 7.75
C SER A 367 12.28 -2.58 9.18
N ILE A 368 12.25 -1.60 10.10
CA ILE A 368 12.60 -1.83 11.51
C ILE A 368 11.60 -2.78 12.17
N PHE A 369 10.32 -2.63 11.87
CA PHE A 369 9.28 -3.54 12.32
C PHE A 369 9.58 -4.99 11.92
N CYS A 370 9.90 -5.24 10.64
CA CYS A 370 10.26 -6.57 10.15
C CYS A 370 11.55 -7.10 10.79
N ASN A 371 12.54 -6.24 11.04
CA ASN A 371 13.78 -6.63 11.74
C ASN A 371 13.50 -7.02 13.21
N GLN A 372 12.61 -6.31 13.90
CA GLN A 372 12.19 -6.66 15.26
C GLN A 372 11.41 -7.97 15.27
N TYR A 373 10.54 -8.20 14.29
CA TYR A 373 9.82 -9.46 14.12
C TYR A 373 10.78 -10.63 13.88
N ALA A 374 11.78 -10.46 13.02
CA ALA A 374 12.75 -11.51 12.71
C ALA A 374 13.54 -11.99 13.94
N LEU A 375 13.81 -11.07 14.86
CA LEU A 375 14.53 -11.33 16.12
C LEU A 375 13.63 -11.72 17.30
N ALA A 376 12.30 -11.69 17.14
CA ALA A 376 11.34 -11.94 18.20
C ALA A 376 11.21 -13.44 18.56
N ASP A 377 10.78 -13.70 19.80
CA ASP A 377 10.32 -15.02 20.22
C ASP A 377 8.96 -15.38 19.59
N GLU A 378 8.58 -16.66 19.65
CA GLU A 378 7.34 -17.13 19.00
C GLU A 378 6.08 -16.50 19.58
N GLN A 379 6.04 -16.19 20.88
CA GLN A 379 4.88 -15.56 21.51
C GLN A 379 4.65 -14.15 20.95
N ASN A 380 5.70 -13.33 20.85
CA ASN A 380 5.59 -11.98 20.30
C ASN A 380 5.37 -11.99 18.78
N LYS A 381 5.91 -12.98 18.05
CA LYS A 381 5.61 -13.17 16.63
C LYS A 381 4.13 -13.44 16.39
N LEU A 382 3.55 -14.42 17.09
CA LEU A 382 2.13 -14.77 16.97
C LEU A 382 1.23 -13.57 17.29
N HIS A 383 1.51 -12.85 18.38
CA HIS A 383 0.75 -11.67 18.78
C HIS A 383 0.71 -10.57 17.71
N VAL A 384 1.84 -10.34 17.03
CA VAL A 384 1.94 -9.31 15.99
C VAL A 384 1.39 -9.79 14.64
N GLU A 385 1.55 -11.07 14.33
CA GLU A 385 0.90 -11.72 13.19
C GLU A 385 -0.63 -11.57 13.30
N ASP A 386 -1.23 -11.95 14.44
CA ASP A 386 -2.67 -11.82 14.69
C ASP A 386 -3.15 -10.40 14.44
N ARG A 387 -2.47 -9.41 15.04
CA ARG A 387 -2.82 -8.00 14.85
C ARG A 387 -2.66 -7.52 13.41
N MET A 388 -1.67 -8.01 12.67
CA MET A 388 -1.50 -7.67 11.25
C MET A 388 -2.66 -8.20 10.39
N TRP A 389 -3.09 -9.43 10.66
CA TRP A 389 -4.21 -10.04 9.96
C TRP A 389 -5.53 -9.32 10.29
N ASP A 390 -5.74 -8.97 11.55
CA ASP A 390 -6.87 -8.13 11.98
C ASP A 390 -6.87 -6.76 11.29
N TYR A 391 -5.70 -6.12 11.19
CA TYR A 391 -5.54 -4.86 10.47
C TYR A 391 -5.95 -4.97 8.99
N CYS A 392 -5.65 -6.09 8.32
CA CYS A 392 -6.07 -6.32 6.94
C CYS A 392 -7.59 -6.43 6.83
N HIS A 393 -8.25 -7.11 7.77
CA HIS A 393 -9.70 -7.24 7.84
C HIS A 393 -10.40 -5.90 8.13
N GLU A 394 -9.86 -5.12 9.07
CA GLU A 394 -10.36 -3.78 9.39
C GLU A 394 -10.22 -2.85 8.20
N THR A 395 -9.06 -2.85 7.55
CA THR A 395 -8.77 -2.07 6.34
C THR A 395 -9.76 -2.40 5.21
N TYR A 396 -10.02 -3.68 4.97
CA TYR A 396 -11.02 -4.12 3.99
C TYR A 396 -12.42 -3.57 4.29
N SER A 397 -12.85 -3.68 5.55
CA SER A 397 -14.19 -3.26 5.97
C SER A 397 -14.38 -1.75 5.81
N ASN A 398 -13.36 -0.97 6.17
CA ASN A 398 -13.36 0.48 6.02
C ASN A 398 -13.30 0.90 4.55
N LEU A 399 -12.45 0.28 3.73
CA LEU A 399 -12.36 0.60 2.30
C LEU A 399 -13.66 0.28 1.56
N ARG A 400 -14.30 -0.84 1.88
CA ARG A 400 -15.61 -1.19 1.32
C ARG A 400 -16.66 -0.15 1.70
N PHE A 401 -16.70 0.26 2.98
CA PHE A 401 -17.61 1.30 3.47
C PHE A 401 -17.40 2.64 2.74
N VAL A 402 -16.15 3.10 2.67
CA VAL A 402 -15.71 4.33 1.97
C VAL A 402 -16.08 4.27 0.49
N SER A 403 -15.78 3.17 -0.19
CA SER A 403 -16.07 2.98 -1.63
C SER A 403 -17.56 2.99 -1.95
N LEU A 404 -18.43 2.58 -1.01
CA LEU A 404 -19.88 2.55 -1.22
C LEU A 404 -20.56 3.89 -0.89
N ILE A 405 -20.00 4.67 0.03
CA ILE A 405 -20.60 5.92 0.54
C ILE A 405 -20.09 7.16 -0.18
N LEU A 406 -18.81 7.21 -0.56
CA LEU A 406 -18.26 8.38 -1.25
C LEU A 406 -18.75 8.39 -2.71
N PRO A 407 -19.56 9.38 -3.12
CA PRO A 407 -19.92 9.53 -4.52
C PRO A 407 -18.66 9.85 -5.34
N GLU A 408 -18.65 9.48 -6.63
CA GLU A 408 -17.60 9.78 -7.65
C GLU A 408 -17.16 11.27 -7.73
N ARG A 409 -17.80 12.17 -6.97
CA ARG A 409 -17.57 13.62 -6.93
C ARG A 409 -16.36 14.07 -6.10
N SER A 410 -15.72 13.21 -5.30
CA SER A 410 -14.54 13.56 -4.47
C SER A 410 -13.24 12.89 -4.95
N SER A 411 -13.03 12.85 -6.27
CA SER A 411 -11.91 12.13 -6.93
C SER A 411 -10.52 12.40 -6.35
N GLY A 412 -10.23 13.62 -5.90
CA GLY A 412 -8.93 13.95 -5.29
C GLY A 412 -8.69 13.37 -3.89
N LEU A 413 -9.75 13.20 -3.08
CA LEU A 413 -9.62 12.59 -1.74
C LEU A 413 -9.41 11.08 -1.86
N LEU A 414 -10.14 10.44 -2.77
CA LEU A 414 -10.01 9.02 -3.02
C LEU A 414 -8.59 8.69 -3.51
N GLU A 415 -8.05 9.45 -4.45
CA GLU A 415 -6.67 9.27 -4.92
C GLU A 415 -5.64 9.43 -3.78
N ASP A 416 -5.80 10.44 -2.93
CA ASP A 416 -4.88 10.67 -1.80
C ASP A 416 -4.99 9.53 -0.75
N LEU A 417 -6.19 8.98 -0.49
CA LEU A 417 -6.39 7.82 0.39
C LEU A 417 -5.83 6.52 -0.21
N GLU A 418 -6.00 6.32 -1.51
CA GLU A 418 -5.48 5.17 -2.22
C GLU A 418 -3.94 5.11 -2.14
N ARG A 419 -3.25 6.25 -2.16
CA ARG A 419 -1.78 6.29 -1.95
C ARG A 419 -1.36 5.79 -0.57
N ILE A 420 -2.14 6.11 0.46
CA ILE A 420 -1.89 5.61 1.82
C ILE A 420 -2.15 4.10 1.86
N ALA A 421 -3.23 3.66 1.23
CA ALA A 421 -3.62 2.26 1.19
C ALA A 421 -2.63 1.41 0.36
N GLU A 422 -2.08 1.94 -0.74
CA GLU A 422 -0.99 1.32 -1.51
C GLU A 422 0.26 1.13 -0.64
N ALA A 423 0.63 2.12 0.18
CA ALA A 423 1.75 2.01 1.11
C ALA A 423 1.48 1.00 2.23
N ALA A 424 0.25 0.92 2.73
CA ALA A 424 -0.17 -0.10 3.68
C ALA A 424 -0.10 -1.52 3.07
N PHE A 425 -0.53 -1.68 1.82
CA PHE A 425 -0.39 -2.94 1.07
C PHE A 425 1.09 -3.37 0.95
N LEU A 426 2.01 -2.45 0.64
CA LEU A 426 3.44 -2.75 0.61
C LEU A 426 3.96 -3.25 1.96
N MET A 427 3.53 -2.62 3.05
CA MET A 427 3.90 -3.03 4.41
C MET A 427 3.40 -4.45 4.72
N VAL A 428 2.14 -4.78 4.39
CA VAL A 428 1.56 -6.11 4.57
C VAL A 428 2.32 -7.17 3.77
N VAL A 429 2.67 -6.87 2.52
CA VAL A 429 3.44 -7.81 1.66
C VAL A 429 4.84 -8.05 2.21
N VAL A 430 5.57 -6.99 2.58
CA VAL A 430 6.93 -7.13 3.15
C VAL A 430 6.90 -7.89 4.47
N PHE A 431 5.90 -7.65 5.32
CA PHE A 431 5.72 -8.41 6.55
C PHE A 431 5.42 -9.89 6.26
N ALA A 432 4.50 -10.19 5.34
CA ALA A 432 4.18 -11.57 4.96
C ALA A 432 5.40 -12.31 4.38
N VAL A 433 6.26 -11.63 3.61
CA VAL A 433 7.55 -12.19 3.18
C VAL A 433 8.37 -12.62 4.39
N GLU A 434 8.50 -11.76 5.40
CA GLU A 434 9.27 -12.08 6.60
C GLU A 434 8.66 -13.23 7.41
N VAL A 435 7.33 -13.24 7.58
CA VAL A 435 6.60 -14.36 8.19
C VAL A 435 6.90 -15.66 7.45
N THR A 436 6.85 -15.66 6.12
CA THR A 436 7.10 -16.90 5.37
C THR A 436 8.54 -17.39 5.49
N LYS A 437 9.54 -16.50 5.61
CA LYS A 437 10.95 -16.91 5.83
C LYS A 437 11.12 -17.67 7.15
N HIS A 438 10.40 -17.27 8.19
CA HIS A 438 10.51 -17.89 9.51
C HIS A 438 9.62 -19.13 9.67
N LYS A 439 8.37 -19.07 9.22
CA LYS A 439 7.38 -20.14 9.42
C LYS A 439 7.59 -21.35 8.49
N TRP A 440 8.19 -21.17 7.31
CA TRP A 440 8.54 -22.27 6.39
C TRP A 440 9.94 -22.85 6.66
N SER A 441 10.42 -22.73 7.90
CA SER A 441 11.59 -23.47 8.37
C SER A 441 11.24 -24.95 8.55
N PRO A 442 12.16 -25.90 8.24
CA PRO A 442 11.93 -27.34 8.45
C PRO A 442 11.71 -27.72 9.93
N VAL A 443 11.99 -26.80 10.86
CA VAL A 443 11.78 -26.99 12.31
C VAL A 443 10.30 -26.79 12.70
N ILE A 444 9.54 -26.01 11.94
CA ILE A 444 8.14 -25.69 12.25
C ILE A 444 7.22 -26.79 11.74
N SER A 445 6.18 -27.13 12.52
CA SER A 445 5.23 -28.17 12.13
C SER A 445 4.41 -27.78 10.90
N GLN A 446 4.03 -28.79 10.11
CA GLN A 446 3.20 -28.60 8.93
C GLN A 446 1.81 -28.02 9.26
N GLU A 447 1.28 -28.32 10.44
CA GLU A 447 0.01 -27.75 10.94
C GLU A 447 0.09 -26.22 11.09
N VAL A 448 1.15 -25.72 11.73
CA VAL A 448 1.36 -24.27 11.91
C VAL A 448 1.60 -23.58 10.57
N GLN A 449 2.35 -24.21 9.66
CA GLN A 449 2.53 -23.70 8.29
C GLN A 449 1.19 -23.60 7.55
N SER A 450 0.35 -24.63 7.68
CA SER A 450 -0.97 -24.70 7.05
C SER A 450 -1.91 -23.62 7.57
N GLU A 451 -1.98 -23.43 8.89
CA GLU A 451 -2.80 -22.37 9.50
C GLU A 451 -2.31 -20.98 9.08
N THR A 452 -0.99 -20.76 9.13
CA THR A 452 -0.38 -19.49 8.70
C THR A 452 -0.66 -19.23 7.21
N ALA A 453 -0.61 -20.27 6.38
CA ALA A 453 -0.92 -20.17 4.96
C ALA A 453 -2.35 -19.69 4.70
N ALA A 454 -3.33 -20.30 5.39
CA ALA A 454 -4.74 -19.88 5.29
C ALA A 454 -4.91 -18.41 5.73
N ARG A 455 -4.32 -18.01 6.85
CA ARG A 455 -4.37 -16.62 7.36
C ARG A 455 -3.77 -15.61 6.40
N ILE A 456 -2.62 -15.93 5.78
CA ILE A 456 -1.99 -15.06 4.77
C ILE A 456 -2.90 -14.91 3.55
N LEU A 457 -3.49 -15.98 3.01
CA LEU A 457 -4.40 -15.86 1.86
C LEU A 457 -5.66 -15.07 2.19
N THR A 458 -6.25 -15.30 3.36
CA THR A 458 -7.42 -14.55 3.82
C THR A 458 -7.08 -13.06 3.95
N SER A 459 -5.92 -12.73 4.52
CA SER A 459 -5.45 -11.36 4.65
C SER A 459 -5.14 -10.71 3.29
N PHE A 460 -4.50 -11.43 2.37
CA PHE A 460 -4.24 -10.96 1.01
C PHE A 460 -5.54 -10.73 0.22
N SER A 461 -6.56 -11.56 0.44
CA SER A 461 -7.89 -11.34 -0.15
C SER A 461 -8.51 -10.01 0.30
N CYS A 462 -8.23 -9.58 1.53
CA CYS A 462 -8.75 -8.33 2.11
C CYS A 462 -8.08 -7.08 1.51
N VAL A 463 -6.83 -7.20 1.08
CA VAL A 463 -6.06 -6.07 0.51
C VAL A 463 -5.89 -6.15 -1.02
N GLU A 464 -6.50 -7.13 -1.69
CA GLU A 464 -6.33 -7.33 -3.16
C GLU A 464 -6.80 -6.12 -3.97
N TYR A 465 -7.80 -5.37 -3.50
CA TYR A 465 -8.26 -4.14 -4.17
C TYR A 465 -7.15 -3.09 -4.29
N LEU A 466 -6.23 -3.03 -3.31
CA LEU A 466 -5.13 -2.07 -3.25
C LEU A 466 -3.95 -2.45 -4.15
N ARG A 467 -3.99 -3.65 -4.74
CA ARG A 467 -2.91 -4.18 -5.57
C ARG A 467 -2.87 -3.49 -6.93
N ARG A 468 -2.18 -2.34 -6.98
CA ARG A 468 -1.94 -1.57 -8.21
C ARG A 468 -0.58 -1.84 -8.83
N VAL A 469 0.39 -2.28 -8.01
CA VAL A 469 1.76 -2.57 -8.42
C VAL A 469 2.00 -4.07 -8.45
N ARG A 470 2.72 -4.54 -9.48
CA ARG A 470 3.21 -5.92 -9.54
C ARG A 470 4.49 -6.03 -8.74
N LEU A 471 4.42 -6.73 -7.62
CA LEU A 471 5.56 -7.00 -6.74
C LEU A 471 5.97 -8.48 -6.90
N PRO A 472 7.24 -8.78 -7.20
CA PRO A 472 7.73 -10.16 -7.21
C PRO A 472 7.56 -10.81 -5.83
N GLU A 473 7.79 -10.06 -4.75
CA GLU A 473 7.65 -10.51 -3.37
C GLU A 473 6.24 -11.05 -3.06
N TYR A 474 5.21 -10.34 -3.53
CA TYR A 474 3.82 -10.81 -3.41
C TYR A 474 3.61 -12.14 -4.14
N THR A 475 4.16 -12.27 -5.36
CA THR A 475 3.99 -13.48 -6.18
C THR A 475 4.67 -14.67 -5.54
N ASP A 476 5.87 -14.47 -4.97
CA ASP A 476 6.63 -15.51 -4.28
C ASP A 476 5.90 -16.00 -3.02
N VAL A 477 5.32 -15.08 -2.23
CA VAL A 477 4.50 -15.43 -1.06
C VAL A 477 3.28 -16.24 -1.48
N ILE A 478 2.52 -15.77 -2.49
CA ILE A 478 1.36 -16.50 -3.01
C ILE A 478 1.74 -17.91 -3.46
N GLN A 479 2.80 -18.06 -4.25
CA GLN A 479 3.21 -19.38 -4.74
C GLN A 479 3.58 -20.33 -3.59
N ARG A 480 4.28 -19.84 -2.56
CA ARG A 480 4.68 -20.64 -1.40
C ARG A 480 3.47 -21.06 -0.57
N VAL A 481 2.58 -20.12 -0.28
CA VAL A 481 1.38 -20.32 0.54
C VAL A 481 0.36 -21.22 -0.15
N VAL A 482 0.12 -21.03 -1.45
CA VAL A 482 -0.80 -21.86 -2.24
C VAL A 482 -0.33 -23.31 -2.29
N ARG A 483 0.98 -23.56 -2.46
CA ARG A 483 1.54 -24.93 -2.39
C ARG A 483 1.23 -25.58 -1.03
N THR A 484 1.42 -24.86 0.07
CA THR A 484 1.11 -25.41 1.41
C THR A 484 -0.38 -25.73 1.58
N ILE A 485 -1.29 -24.94 0.99
CA ILE A 485 -2.74 -25.21 1.03
C ILE A 485 -3.11 -26.40 0.13
N GLN A 486 -2.42 -26.58 -0.99
CA GLN A 486 -2.57 -27.77 -1.85
C GLN A 486 -2.20 -29.06 -1.12
N ASP A 487 -1.34 -28.99 -0.10
CA ASP A 487 -0.91 -30.16 0.67
C ASP A 487 -1.76 -30.39 1.94
N SER A 488 -2.73 -29.52 2.24
CA SER A 488 -3.42 -29.50 3.55
C SER A 488 -4.94 -29.28 3.45
N CYS A 489 -5.71 -30.31 3.78
CA CYS A 489 -7.18 -30.26 3.80
C CYS A 489 -7.74 -29.22 4.77
N SER A 490 -7.20 -29.16 6.00
CA SER A 490 -7.72 -28.28 7.05
C SER A 490 -7.50 -26.80 6.72
N ALA A 491 -6.34 -26.45 6.17
CA ALA A 491 -6.06 -25.08 5.75
C ALA A 491 -6.89 -24.67 4.53
N CYS A 492 -7.09 -25.58 3.58
CA CYS A 492 -7.99 -25.35 2.45
C CYS A 492 -9.41 -25.05 2.96
N LEU A 493 -9.95 -25.86 3.86
CA LEU A 493 -11.27 -25.64 4.46
C LEU A 493 -11.36 -24.30 5.19
N SER A 494 -10.41 -24.00 6.08
CA SER A 494 -10.37 -22.73 6.81
C SER A 494 -10.32 -21.52 5.86
N TYR A 495 -9.56 -21.62 4.77
CA TYR A 495 -9.53 -20.59 3.75
C TYR A 495 -10.89 -20.44 3.05
N ILE A 496 -11.55 -21.52 2.63
CA ILE A 496 -12.87 -21.45 1.98
C ILE A 496 -13.95 -20.91 2.91
N GLU A 497 -13.92 -21.28 4.20
CA GLU A 497 -14.88 -20.78 5.20
C GLU A 497 -14.74 -19.28 5.47
N SER A 498 -13.57 -18.68 5.19
CA SER A 498 -13.36 -17.23 5.28
C SER A 498 -13.94 -16.43 4.10
N MET A 499 -14.46 -17.11 3.07
CA MET A 499 -15.03 -16.50 1.89
C MET A 499 -16.33 -15.72 2.24
N PRO A 500 -16.54 -14.53 1.66
CA PRO A 500 -17.76 -13.73 1.89
C PRO A 500 -19.04 -14.52 1.62
N SER A 501 -19.99 -14.44 2.54
CA SER A 501 -21.23 -15.23 2.44
C SER A 501 -22.16 -14.67 1.35
N TYR A 502 -22.98 -15.53 0.74
CA TYR A 502 -23.94 -15.09 -0.29
C TYR A 502 -24.87 -13.96 0.20
N LEU A 503 -25.28 -14.00 1.47
CA LEU A 503 -26.17 -12.99 2.06
C LEU A 503 -25.54 -11.59 2.08
N GLU A 504 -24.24 -11.50 2.37
CA GLU A 504 -23.47 -10.25 2.37
C GLU A 504 -23.30 -9.62 0.96
N LEU A 505 -23.62 -10.38 -0.09
CA LEU A 505 -23.38 -10.05 -1.50
C LEU A 505 -24.66 -9.70 -2.26
N THR A 506 -25.85 -9.71 -1.65
CA THR A 506 -27.10 -9.55 -2.43
C THR A 506 -27.45 -8.10 -2.80
N TYR A 507 -26.92 -7.11 -2.07
CA TYR A 507 -27.16 -5.68 -2.34
C TYR A 507 -25.99 -5.06 -3.11
N VAL A 508 -26.24 -4.61 -4.35
CA VAL A 508 -25.32 -3.78 -5.17
C VAL A 508 -23.94 -4.42 -5.46
N TRP A 509 -23.86 -5.75 -5.48
CA TRP A 509 -22.59 -6.49 -5.68
C TRP A 509 -21.82 -6.12 -6.95
N PHE A 510 -22.51 -5.82 -8.04
CA PHE A 510 -21.86 -5.52 -9.32
C PHE A 510 -21.18 -4.14 -9.37
N LYS A 511 -21.40 -3.27 -8.37
CA LYS A 511 -20.70 -1.97 -8.22
C LYS A 511 -19.67 -1.97 -7.10
N ASP A 512 -19.67 -2.99 -6.24
CA ASP A 512 -18.75 -3.08 -5.12
C ASP A 512 -17.40 -3.63 -5.59
N GLU A 513 -16.51 -2.73 -6.02
CA GLU A 513 -15.20 -3.12 -6.59
C GLU A 513 -14.27 -3.75 -5.54
N VAL A 514 -14.36 -3.32 -4.28
CA VAL A 514 -13.54 -3.83 -3.16
C VAL A 514 -13.91 -5.29 -2.88
N GLN A 515 -15.21 -5.57 -2.73
CA GLN A 515 -15.74 -6.92 -2.54
C GLN A 515 -15.48 -7.81 -3.76
N THR A 516 -15.61 -7.26 -4.96
CA THR A 516 -15.36 -7.97 -6.23
C THR A 516 -13.89 -8.38 -6.35
N ALA A 517 -12.95 -7.52 -5.98
CA ALA A 517 -11.53 -7.86 -5.95
C ALA A 517 -11.23 -9.00 -4.98
N ARG A 518 -11.84 -8.98 -3.80
CA ARG A 518 -11.73 -10.07 -2.81
C ARG A 518 -12.28 -11.39 -3.35
N VAL A 519 -13.48 -11.40 -3.93
CA VAL A 519 -14.08 -12.62 -4.52
C VAL A 519 -13.25 -13.15 -5.70
N LEU A 520 -12.74 -12.26 -6.56
CA LEU A 520 -11.86 -12.63 -7.66
C LEU A 520 -10.57 -13.31 -7.17
N PHE A 521 -10.03 -12.88 -6.03
CA PHE A 521 -8.88 -13.53 -5.41
C PHE A 521 -9.20 -14.99 -5.04
N TYR A 522 -10.32 -15.25 -4.36
CA TYR A 522 -10.77 -16.62 -4.06
C TYR A 522 -10.94 -17.47 -5.31
N PHE A 523 -11.59 -16.96 -6.36
CA PHE A 523 -11.78 -17.73 -7.60
C PHE A 523 -10.49 -18.06 -8.35
N ARG A 524 -9.39 -17.35 -8.08
CA ARG A 524 -8.07 -17.70 -8.61
C ARG A 524 -7.36 -18.78 -7.80
N VAL A 525 -7.62 -18.86 -6.50
CA VAL A 525 -7.00 -19.85 -5.60
C VAL A 525 -7.75 -21.16 -5.61
N ILE A 526 -9.10 -21.14 -5.53
CA ILE A 526 -9.96 -22.34 -5.42
C ILE A 526 -9.63 -23.43 -6.45
N PRO A 527 -9.44 -23.14 -7.76
CA PRO A 527 -9.12 -24.16 -8.74
C PRO A 527 -7.86 -24.96 -8.41
N THR A 528 -6.92 -24.35 -7.69
CA THR A 528 -5.62 -24.94 -7.37
C THR A 528 -5.68 -25.94 -6.22
N CYS A 529 -6.68 -25.85 -5.34
CA CYS A 529 -6.85 -26.71 -4.16
C CYS A 529 -8.22 -27.43 -4.14
N ILE A 530 -8.89 -27.53 -5.29
CA ILE A 530 -10.23 -28.10 -5.44
C ILE A 530 -10.33 -29.54 -4.92
N SER A 531 -9.23 -30.29 -4.95
CA SER A 531 -9.15 -31.67 -4.45
C SER A 531 -9.40 -31.80 -2.96
N HIS A 532 -9.18 -30.72 -2.21
CA HIS A 532 -9.33 -30.71 -0.75
C HIS A 532 -10.67 -30.12 -0.31
N ILE A 533 -11.54 -29.72 -1.24
CA ILE A 533 -12.83 -29.10 -0.94
C ILE A 533 -13.93 -30.17 -0.97
N PRO A 534 -14.58 -30.48 0.16
CA PRO A 534 -15.71 -31.39 0.18
C PRO A 534 -16.87 -30.85 -0.66
N GLY A 535 -17.60 -31.75 -1.34
CA GLY A 535 -18.76 -31.37 -2.16
C GLY A 535 -19.81 -30.58 -1.39
N SER A 536 -20.05 -30.92 -0.11
CA SER A 536 -20.97 -30.19 0.77
C SER A 536 -20.56 -28.73 1.00
N VAL A 537 -19.26 -28.49 1.23
CA VAL A 537 -18.69 -27.14 1.40
C VAL A 537 -18.74 -26.37 0.09
N PHE A 538 -18.37 -27.01 -1.03
CA PHE A 538 -18.48 -26.40 -2.35
C PHE A 538 -19.91 -25.98 -2.66
N GLY A 539 -20.89 -26.86 -2.46
CA GLY A 539 -22.30 -26.59 -2.73
C GLY A 539 -22.90 -25.51 -1.83
N LYS A 540 -22.47 -25.45 -0.56
CA LYS A 540 -23.01 -24.49 0.43
C LYS A 540 -22.37 -23.10 0.35
N ILE A 541 -21.05 -23.03 0.13
CA ILE A 541 -20.28 -21.78 0.22
C ILE A 541 -19.87 -21.27 -1.16
N VAL A 542 -19.19 -22.11 -1.95
CA VAL A 542 -18.55 -21.68 -3.20
C VAL A 542 -19.56 -21.49 -4.33
N ALA A 543 -20.43 -22.48 -4.57
CA ALA A 543 -21.35 -22.49 -5.70
C ALA A 543 -22.30 -21.28 -5.74
N PRO A 544 -22.96 -20.86 -4.63
CA PRO A 544 -23.85 -19.70 -4.66
C PRO A 544 -23.13 -18.41 -5.07
N VAL A 545 -21.94 -18.17 -4.54
CA VAL A 545 -21.15 -16.97 -4.86
C VAL A 545 -20.58 -17.05 -6.28
N MET A 546 -20.07 -18.21 -6.68
CA MET A 546 -19.59 -18.46 -8.05
C MET A 546 -20.67 -18.14 -9.09
N PHE A 547 -21.90 -18.60 -8.90
CA PHE A 547 -22.96 -18.33 -9.86
C PHE A 547 -23.45 -16.88 -9.86
N LEU A 548 -23.45 -16.20 -8.71
CA LEU A 548 -23.73 -14.76 -8.65
C LEU A 548 -22.75 -13.99 -9.54
N TYR A 549 -21.45 -14.25 -9.37
CA TYR A 549 -20.38 -13.54 -10.08
C TYR A 549 -20.13 -14.03 -11.51
N MET A 550 -20.74 -15.15 -11.92
CA MET A 550 -20.72 -15.60 -13.32
C MET A 550 -21.37 -14.60 -14.28
N GLN A 551 -22.30 -13.79 -13.76
CA GLN A 551 -22.97 -12.71 -14.49
C GLN A 551 -22.38 -11.33 -14.13
N HIS A 552 -21.15 -11.27 -13.61
CA HIS A 552 -20.51 -9.99 -13.30
C HIS A 552 -20.08 -9.25 -14.59
N PRO A 553 -20.34 -7.93 -14.74
CA PRO A 553 -20.01 -7.17 -15.96
C PRO A 553 -18.51 -7.17 -16.30
N ILE A 554 -17.64 -7.28 -15.29
CA ILE A 554 -16.19 -7.42 -15.49
C ILE A 554 -15.87 -8.84 -15.99
N ALA A 555 -15.46 -8.94 -17.27
CA ALA A 555 -15.17 -10.20 -17.96
C ALA A 555 -14.10 -11.08 -17.27
N LYS A 556 -13.15 -10.50 -16.53
CA LYS A 556 -12.14 -11.28 -15.78
C LYS A 556 -12.77 -12.05 -14.61
N VAL A 557 -13.80 -11.49 -13.99
CA VAL A 557 -14.50 -12.07 -12.85
C VAL A 557 -15.40 -13.20 -13.32
N ALA A 558 -16.21 -12.96 -14.35
CA ALA A 558 -17.02 -14.00 -14.98
C ALA A 558 -16.16 -15.18 -15.45
N ARG A 559 -15.03 -14.93 -16.13
CA ARG A 559 -14.09 -15.99 -16.54
C ARG A 559 -13.54 -16.80 -15.36
N ALA A 560 -13.20 -16.15 -14.25
CA ALA A 560 -12.72 -16.84 -13.06
C ALA A 560 -13.82 -17.74 -12.47
N SER A 561 -15.08 -17.28 -12.43
CA SER A 561 -16.22 -18.10 -11.99
C SER A 561 -16.42 -19.35 -12.88
N HIS A 562 -16.33 -19.21 -14.20
CA HIS A 562 -16.35 -20.37 -15.10
C HIS A 562 -15.18 -21.34 -14.83
N SER A 563 -13.99 -20.81 -14.55
CA SER A 563 -12.81 -21.63 -14.25
C SER A 563 -12.95 -22.44 -12.96
N VAL A 564 -13.60 -21.88 -11.94
CA VAL A 564 -13.94 -22.59 -10.69
C VAL A 564 -14.87 -23.76 -10.96
N LEU A 565 -15.93 -23.56 -11.76
CA LEU A 565 -16.82 -24.65 -12.13
C LEU A 565 -16.09 -25.73 -12.92
N VAL A 566 -15.29 -25.35 -13.91
CA VAL A 566 -14.50 -26.30 -14.73
C VAL A 566 -13.59 -27.14 -13.84
N ALA A 567 -12.90 -26.53 -12.87
CA ALA A 567 -12.06 -27.25 -11.92
C ALA A 567 -12.87 -28.24 -11.07
N PHE A 568 -14.02 -27.84 -10.54
CA PHE A 568 -14.90 -28.71 -9.76
C PHE A 568 -15.43 -29.90 -10.58
N MET A 569 -15.84 -29.65 -11.83
CA MET A 569 -16.33 -30.71 -12.72
C MET A 569 -15.23 -31.71 -13.06
N SER A 570 -14.01 -31.21 -13.28
CA SER A 570 -12.85 -32.01 -13.68
C SER A 570 -12.28 -32.87 -12.54
N TYR A 571 -12.53 -32.48 -11.28
CA TYR A 571 -12.04 -33.16 -10.09
C TYR A 571 -12.70 -34.54 -9.84
N GLY A 572 -12.00 -35.49 -9.21
CA GLY A 572 -12.63 -36.70 -8.63
C GLY A 572 -12.85 -37.88 -9.57
N LYS A 573 -11.99 -38.08 -10.59
CA LYS A 573 -12.06 -39.27 -11.46
C LYS A 573 -11.70 -40.60 -10.74
N ASP A 574 -11.07 -40.58 -9.56
CA ASP A 574 -10.34 -41.75 -9.03
C ASP A 574 -10.64 -42.21 -7.57
N ASP A 575 -11.61 -41.63 -6.82
CA ASP A 575 -11.80 -41.93 -5.37
C ASP A 575 -13.20 -42.43 -4.95
N ASN A 576 -13.24 -43.39 -4.01
CA ASN A 576 -14.39 -44.19 -3.57
C ASN A 576 -15.57 -43.46 -2.88
N ASN A 577 -15.52 -42.15 -2.64
CA ASN A 577 -16.61 -41.35 -2.02
C ASN A 577 -17.44 -40.57 -3.07
N GLN A 578 -17.65 -41.18 -4.24
CA GLN A 578 -18.02 -40.52 -5.49
C GLN A 578 -19.50 -40.13 -5.63
N ASP A 579 -20.43 -40.81 -4.96
CA ASP A 579 -21.87 -40.69 -5.28
C ASP A 579 -22.45 -39.30 -4.96
N ASP A 580 -22.18 -38.76 -3.77
CA ASP A 580 -22.71 -37.44 -3.36
C ASP A 580 -22.12 -36.29 -4.20
N VAL A 581 -20.85 -36.38 -4.58
CA VAL A 581 -20.18 -35.39 -5.41
C VAL A 581 -20.66 -35.48 -6.85
N ALA A 582 -20.86 -36.68 -7.39
CA ALA A 582 -21.42 -36.89 -8.72
C ALA A 582 -22.85 -36.34 -8.81
N LEU A 583 -23.70 -36.62 -7.81
CA LEU A 583 -25.05 -36.07 -7.72
C LEU A 583 -25.04 -34.54 -7.63
N LEU A 584 -24.11 -33.96 -6.87
CA LEU A 584 -23.97 -32.50 -6.80
C LEU A 584 -23.57 -31.92 -8.16
N LYS A 585 -22.59 -32.51 -8.86
CA LYS A 585 -22.17 -32.09 -10.20
C LYS A 585 -23.34 -32.07 -11.17
N GLU A 586 -24.13 -33.14 -11.21
CA GLU A 586 -25.33 -33.20 -12.07
C GLU A 586 -26.35 -32.11 -11.73
N LYS A 587 -26.62 -31.88 -10.44
CA LYS A 587 -27.54 -30.81 -10.00
C LYS A 587 -27.07 -29.41 -10.42
N LEU A 588 -25.77 -29.14 -10.29
CA LEU A 588 -25.20 -27.83 -10.62
C LEU A 588 -25.22 -27.53 -12.13
N VAL A 589 -25.24 -28.54 -12.99
CA VAL A 589 -25.30 -28.35 -14.46
C VAL A 589 -26.53 -27.60 -14.89
N PHE A 590 -27.70 -27.97 -14.37
CA PHE A 590 -28.96 -27.33 -14.75
C PHE A 590 -28.89 -25.83 -14.51
N TYR A 591 -28.44 -25.45 -13.32
CA TYR A 591 -28.28 -24.05 -12.93
C TYR A 591 -27.19 -23.33 -13.73
N TYR A 592 -26.06 -24.01 -13.98
CA TYR A 592 -24.98 -23.46 -14.79
C TYR A 592 -25.45 -23.10 -16.20
N MET A 593 -26.12 -24.04 -16.87
CA MET A 593 -26.56 -23.85 -18.26
C MET A 593 -27.60 -22.74 -18.36
N GLU A 594 -28.53 -22.67 -17.41
CA GLU A 594 -29.50 -21.58 -17.31
C GLU A 594 -28.78 -20.23 -17.15
N ARG A 595 -27.94 -20.09 -16.12
CA ARG A 595 -27.24 -18.84 -15.80
C ARG A 595 -26.26 -18.37 -16.87
N ALA A 596 -25.49 -19.29 -17.45
CA ALA A 596 -24.49 -18.95 -18.47
C ALA A 596 -25.14 -18.59 -19.80
N LEU A 597 -26.25 -19.24 -20.18
CA LEU A 597 -26.93 -18.92 -21.43
C LEU A 597 -27.86 -17.70 -21.31
N GLU A 598 -28.35 -17.36 -20.12
CA GLU A 598 -29.21 -16.17 -19.90
C GLU A 598 -28.55 -14.89 -20.44
N THR A 599 -27.29 -14.65 -20.07
CA THR A 599 -26.55 -13.41 -20.39
C THR A 599 -25.59 -13.54 -21.58
N TYR A 600 -25.66 -14.65 -22.32
CA TYR A 600 -24.94 -14.82 -23.58
C TYR A 600 -25.80 -14.40 -24.78
N PRO A 601 -25.25 -13.69 -25.78
CA PRO A 601 -23.95 -13.00 -25.78
C PRO A 601 -23.96 -11.75 -24.89
N GLY A 602 -22.79 -11.35 -24.41
CA GLY A 602 -22.63 -10.13 -23.61
C GLY A 602 -21.71 -10.37 -22.42
N ILE A 603 -22.30 -10.60 -21.25
CA ILE A 603 -21.55 -10.74 -19.99
C ILE A 603 -20.82 -12.09 -19.96
N THR A 604 -21.49 -13.17 -20.37
CA THR A 604 -20.89 -14.50 -20.38
C THR A 604 -19.79 -14.60 -21.45
N PRO A 605 -18.54 -14.87 -21.07
CA PRO A 605 -17.45 -15.07 -22.02
C PRO A 605 -17.63 -16.41 -22.76
N PHE A 606 -17.52 -16.40 -24.09
CA PHE A 606 -17.66 -17.62 -24.90
C PHE A 606 -16.66 -18.70 -24.46
N ASP A 607 -15.39 -18.36 -24.26
CA ASP A 607 -14.36 -19.32 -23.86
C ASP A 607 -14.69 -20.01 -22.53
N GLY A 608 -15.25 -19.25 -21.59
CA GLY A 608 -15.70 -19.78 -20.29
C GLY A 608 -16.89 -20.73 -20.46
N LEU A 609 -17.89 -20.34 -21.25
CA LEU A 609 -19.04 -21.18 -21.58
C LEU A 609 -18.59 -22.49 -22.25
N ALA A 610 -17.77 -22.40 -23.30
CA ALA A 610 -17.26 -23.54 -24.06
C ALA A 610 -16.44 -24.48 -23.18
N SER A 611 -15.51 -23.96 -22.36
CA SER A 611 -14.72 -24.78 -21.43
C SER A 611 -15.60 -25.49 -20.40
N GLY A 612 -16.64 -24.81 -19.89
CA GLY A 612 -17.59 -25.39 -18.96
C GLY A 612 -18.36 -26.53 -19.62
N VAL A 613 -18.95 -26.30 -20.79
CA VAL A 613 -19.69 -27.32 -21.56
C VAL A 613 -18.81 -28.55 -21.83
N VAL A 614 -17.57 -28.34 -22.28
CA VAL A 614 -16.62 -29.44 -22.52
C VAL A 614 -16.31 -30.21 -21.23
N ALA A 615 -16.10 -29.52 -20.11
CA ALA A 615 -15.87 -30.15 -18.82
C ALA A 615 -17.09 -30.96 -18.35
N LEU A 616 -18.30 -30.45 -18.52
CA LEU A 616 -19.54 -31.17 -18.21
C LEU A 616 -19.62 -32.50 -18.97
N ILE A 617 -19.40 -32.46 -20.28
CA ILE A 617 -19.56 -33.63 -21.13
C ILE A 617 -18.47 -34.67 -20.89
N ARG A 618 -17.24 -34.24 -20.60
CA ARG A 618 -16.10 -35.15 -20.35
C ARG A 618 -16.11 -35.82 -18.98
N HIS A 619 -16.72 -35.18 -17.98
CA HIS A 619 -16.57 -35.59 -16.58
C HIS A 619 -17.88 -36.01 -15.90
N LEU A 620 -19.01 -35.93 -16.59
CA LEU A 620 -20.26 -36.54 -16.14
C LEU A 620 -20.39 -37.99 -16.64
N PRO A 621 -21.20 -38.82 -15.95
CA PRO A 621 -21.52 -40.17 -16.42
C PRO A 621 -22.11 -40.17 -17.83
N ALA A 622 -21.74 -41.17 -18.63
CA ALA A 622 -22.31 -41.39 -19.95
C ALA A 622 -23.84 -41.53 -19.84
N GLY A 623 -24.57 -40.83 -20.71
CA GLY A 623 -26.03 -40.84 -20.69
C GLY A 623 -26.69 -40.00 -19.57
N SER A 624 -25.92 -39.21 -18.80
CA SER A 624 -26.49 -38.34 -17.76
C SER A 624 -27.54 -37.37 -18.33
N PRO A 625 -28.72 -37.20 -17.68
CA PRO A 625 -29.74 -36.24 -18.10
C PRO A 625 -29.23 -34.80 -18.20
N ALA A 626 -28.23 -34.45 -17.38
CA ALA A 626 -27.57 -33.15 -17.41
C ALA A 626 -26.86 -32.87 -18.74
N ILE A 627 -26.28 -33.89 -19.39
CA ILE A 627 -25.65 -33.78 -20.71
C ILE A 627 -26.72 -33.51 -21.78
N PHE A 628 -27.85 -34.24 -21.74
CA PHE A 628 -28.97 -34.02 -22.66
C PHE A 628 -29.54 -32.61 -22.52
N TYR A 629 -29.73 -32.14 -21.28
CA TYR A 629 -30.19 -30.78 -20.99
C TYR A 629 -29.21 -29.73 -21.51
N CYS A 630 -27.91 -29.92 -21.30
CA CYS A 630 -26.86 -29.01 -21.80
C CYS A 630 -26.94 -28.83 -23.32
N ILE A 631 -26.97 -29.94 -24.06
CA ILE A 631 -27.04 -29.93 -25.53
C ILE A 631 -28.34 -29.28 -26.01
N HIS A 632 -29.47 -29.62 -25.40
CA HIS A 632 -30.76 -29.04 -25.73
C HIS A 632 -30.77 -27.53 -25.50
N SER A 633 -30.26 -27.07 -24.36
CA SER A 633 -30.18 -25.64 -24.03
C SER A 633 -29.29 -24.86 -24.98
N LEU A 634 -28.16 -25.44 -25.41
CA LEU A 634 -27.28 -24.84 -26.44
C LEU A 634 -28.00 -24.74 -27.79
N ALA A 635 -28.65 -25.81 -28.25
CA ALA A 635 -29.40 -25.80 -29.51
C ALA A 635 -30.54 -24.78 -29.47
N ALA A 636 -31.31 -24.75 -28.38
CA ALA A 636 -32.37 -23.77 -28.17
C ALA A 636 -31.83 -22.34 -28.16
N LYS A 637 -30.68 -22.09 -27.52
CA LYS A 637 -30.03 -20.78 -27.52
C LYS A 637 -29.57 -20.37 -28.93
N ALA A 638 -28.98 -21.30 -29.69
CA ALA A 638 -28.58 -21.06 -31.08
C ALA A 638 -29.77 -20.64 -31.96
N SER A 639 -30.88 -21.40 -31.91
CA SER A 639 -32.14 -21.07 -32.60
C SER A 639 -32.69 -19.71 -32.20
N ASN A 640 -32.64 -19.37 -30.91
CA ASN A 640 -33.10 -18.07 -30.41
C ASN A 640 -32.23 -16.89 -30.86
N LEU A 641 -30.91 -17.07 -30.95
CA LEU A 641 -30.01 -16.04 -31.47
C LEU A 641 -30.20 -15.84 -32.97
N PHE A 642 -30.33 -16.94 -33.71
CA PHE A 642 -30.58 -16.90 -35.14
C PHE A 642 -31.90 -16.19 -35.47
N SER A 643 -33.00 -16.54 -34.78
CA SER A 643 -34.31 -15.92 -35.03
C SER A 643 -34.34 -14.42 -34.69
N LYS A 644 -33.66 -14.01 -33.61
CA LYS A 644 -33.53 -12.58 -33.27
C LYS A 644 -32.75 -11.79 -34.32
N ASN A 645 -31.65 -12.35 -34.84
CA ASN A 645 -30.83 -11.69 -35.87
C ASN A 645 -31.54 -11.65 -37.23
N ALA A 646 -32.26 -12.72 -37.59
CA ALA A 646 -33.04 -12.79 -38.83
C ALA A 646 -34.15 -11.74 -38.91
N ASN A 647 -34.74 -11.36 -37.76
CA ASN A 647 -35.75 -10.31 -37.68
C ASN A 647 -35.19 -8.88 -37.77
N GLN A 648 -33.87 -8.69 -37.55
CA GLN A 648 -33.22 -7.37 -37.59
C GLN A 648 -32.57 -7.09 -38.94
N ASP A 649 -31.89 -8.07 -39.55
CA ASP A 649 -31.26 -7.96 -40.86
C ASP A 649 -31.25 -9.31 -41.59
N ALA A 650 -32.01 -9.42 -42.69
CA ALA A 650 -32.10 -10.63 -43.52
C ALA A 650 -30.76 -11.07 -44.15
N ASN A 651 -29.77 -10.17 -44.19
CA ASN A 651 -28.42 -10.41 -44.74
C ASN A 651 -27.34 -10.64 -43.66
N SER A 652 -27.69 -10.67 -42.37
CA SER A 652 -26.73 -10.80 -41.25
C SER A 652 -25.91 -12.10 -41.29
N TRP A 653 -26.43 -13.17 -41.89
CA TRP A 653 -25.73 -14.46 -42.06
C TRP A 653 -24.50 -14.39 -42.99
N LYS A 654 -24.40 -13.36 -43.85
CA LYS A 654 -23.21 -13.16 -44.72
C LYS A 654 -21.97 -12.72 -43.93
N ASN A 655 -22.14 -12.27 -42.68
CA ASN A 655 -21.03 -11.86 -41.80
C ASN A 655 -20.37 -13.05 -41.06
N TRP A 656 -20.80 -14.29 -41.32
CA TRP A 656 -20.25 -15.52 -40.72
C TRP A 656 -18.82 -15.87 -41.19
N GLN A 657 -18.25 -15.08 -42.09
CA GLN A 657 -16.85 -15.20 -42.53
C GLN A 657 -15.84 -14.48 -41.61
N GLY A 658 -16.30 -13.84 -40.52
CA GLY A 658 -15.43 -13.21 -39.50
C GLY A 658 -15.66 -13.75 -38.08
N GLU A 659 -14.65 -13.65 -37.21
CA GLU A 659 -14.57 -14.24 -35.84
C GLU A 659 -15.63 -13.77 -34.80
N SER A 660 -16.67 -13.01 -35.19
CA SER A 660 -17.47 -12.22 -34.25
C SER A 660 -18.90 -12.69 -33.99
N ASP A 661 -19.52 -13.58 -34.78
CA ASP A 661 -20.95 -13.90 -34.58
C ASP A 661 -21.19 -14.89 -33.40
N PRO A 662 -21.98 -14.51 -32.37
CA PRO A 662 -22.24 -15.38 -31.23
C PRO A 662 -23.04 -16.64 -31.55
N CYS A 663 -23.89 -16.62 -32.58
CA CYS A 663 -24.66 -17.78 -33.01
C CYS A 663 -23.74 -18.82 -33.66
N GLN A 664 -22.88 -18.38 -34.57
CA GLN A 664 -21.82 -19.20 -35.16
C GLN A 664 -20.92 -19.87 -34.10
N LYS A 665 -20.51 -19.14 -33.06
CA LYS A 665 -19.69 -19.71 -31.97
C LYS A 665 -20.40 -20.86 -31.23
N ILE A 666 -21.72 -20.76 -31.00
CA ILE A 666 -22.48 -21.88 -30.41
C ILE A 666 -22.59 -23.03 -31.41
N LEU A 667 -22.80 -22.75 -32.70
CA LEU A 667 -22.84 -23.79 -33.73
C LEU A 667 -21.51 -24.54 -33.81
N GLU A 668 -20.38 -23.84 -33.86
CA GLU A 668 -19.04 -24.44 -33.84
C GLU A 668 -18.82 -25.29 -32.58
N LEU A 669 -19.29 -24.82 -31.42
CA LEU A 669 -19.26 -25.61 -30.20
C LEU A 669 -20.10 -26.89 -30.35
N LEU A 670 -21.35 -26.81 -30.81
CA LEU A 670 -22.22 -27.97 -31.05
C LEU A 670 -21.61 -28.98 -32.04
N LEU A 671 -20.96 -28.50 -33.10
CA LEU A 671 -20.23 -29.34 -34.05
C LEU A 671 -19.04 -30.04 -33.39
N ARG A 672 -18.23 -29.32 -32.60
CA ARG A 672 -17.15 -29.93 -31.81
C ARG A 672 -17.66 -30.98 -30.81
N LEU A 673 -18.88 -30.81 -30.28
CA LEU A 673 -19.49 -31.78 -29.37
C LEU A 673 -19.78 -33.13 -30.04
N VAL A 674 -19.99 -33.19 -31.36
CA VAL A 674 -20.23 -34.44 -32.11
C VAL A 674 -19.12 -35.46 -31.89
N TYR A 675 -17.89 -34.98 -31.79
CA TYR A 675 -16.68 -35.78 -31.58
C TYR A 675 -16.36 -36.01 -30.10
N LEU A 676 -17.07 -35.37 -29.17
CA LEU A 676 -16.77 -35.36 -27.74
C LEU A 676 -17.80 -36.13 -26.90
N VAL A 677 -19.08 -36.07 -27.26
CA VAL A 677 -20.17 -36.68 -26.48
C VAL A 677 -20.10 -38.20 -26.50
N ASP A 678 -20.64 -38.86 -25.49
CA ASP A 678 -20.78 -40.32 -25.52
C ASP A 678 -21.70 -40.78 -26.67
N ILE A 679 -21.50 -42.00 -27.19
CA ILE A 679 -22.28 -42.55 -28.29
C ILE A 679 -23.78 -42.66 -27.97
N GLN A 680 -24.16 -42.78 -26.70
CA GLN A 680 -25.57 -42.79 -26.26
C GLN A 680 -26.25 -41.42 -26.42
N VAL A 681 -25.48 -40.33 -26.34
CA VAL A 681 -25.98 -38.95 -26.44
C VAL A 681 -25.96 -38.46 -27.89
N LEU A 682 -25.03 -38.98 -28.69
CA LEU A 682 -24.78 -38.58 -30.08
C LEU A 682 -26.05 -38.51 -30.96
N PRO A 683 -26.97 -39.51 -30.97
CA PRO A 683 -28.18 -39.44 -31.79
C PRO A 683 -29.06 -38.22 -31.48
N ASN A 684 -29.16 -37.83 -30.21
CA ASN A 684 -29.97 -36.67 -29.81
C ASN A 684 -29.31 -35.35 -30.24
N LEU A 685 -27.98 -35.24 -30.11
CA LEU A 685 -27.22 -34.08 -30.60
C LEU A 685 -27.40 -33.92 -32.12
N LEU A 686 -27.24 -34.99 -32.89
CA LEU A 686 -27.41 -34.98 -34.35
C LEU A 686 -28.83 -34.59 -34.76
N ARG A 687 -29.85 -35.05 -34.02
CA ARG A 687 -31.24 -34.65 -34.26
C ARG A 687 -31.44 -33.14 -34.05
N LEU A 688 -30.92 -32.58 -32.95
CA LEU A 688 -31.04 -31.15 -32.65
C LEU A 688 -30.25 -30.29 -33.65
N LEU A 689 -29.05 -30.72 -34.05
CA LEU A 689 -28.27 -30.09 -35.11
C LEU A 689 -29.02 -30.08 -36.44
N ALA A 690 -29.64 -31.19 -36.83
CA ALA A 690 -30.44 -31.27 -38.05
C ALA A 690 -31.63 -30.30 -38.03
N GLN A 691 -32.32 -30.19 -36.89
CA GLN A 691 -33.42 -29.24 -36.70
C GLN A 691 -32.95 -27.79 -36.80
N PHE A 692 -31.79 -27.46 -36.21
CA PHE A 692 -31.21 -26.12 -36.31
C PHE A 692 -30.76 -25.79 -37.73
N ILE A 693 -30.03 -26.70 -38.39
CA ILE A 693 -29.54 -26.49 -39.78
C ILE A 693 -30.72 -26.30 -40.73
N ALA A 694 -31.82 -27.03 -40.57
CA ALA A 694 -33.02 -26.84 -41.38
C ALA A 694 -33.66 -25.45 -41.25
N GLN A 695 -33.39 -24.70 -40.17
CA GLN A 695 -33.86 -23.33 -39.97
C GLN A 695 -32.98 -22.28 -40.67
N LEU A 696 -31.76 -22.63 -41.07
CA LEU A 696 -30.83 -21.71 -41.73
C LEU A 696 -31.26 -21.41 -43.18
N PRO A 697 -30.86 -20.27 -43.78
CA PRO A 697 -31.05 -20.00 -45.20
C PRO A 697 -30.26 -21.00 -46.06
N LYS A 698 -30.67 -21.24 -47.31
CA LYS A 698 -30.05 -22.27 -48.19
C LYS A 698 -28.53 -22.16 -48.30
N ASP A 699 -28.02 -20.94 -48.43
CA ASP A 699 -26.57 -20.71 -48.53
C ASP A 699 -25.84 -21.02 -47.22
N GLY A 700 -26.45 -20.73 -46.07
CA GLY A 700 -25.94 -21.12 -44.75
C GLY A 700 -26.02 -22.63 -44.52
N GLN A 701 -27.09 -23.29 -44.99
CA GLN A 701 -27.20 -24.75 -45.00
C GLN A 701 -26.04 -25.36 -45.80
N ASN A 702 -25.79 -24.87 -47.01
CA ASN A 702 -24.72 -25.37 -47.87
C ASN A 702 -23.34 -25.22 -47.21
N LEU A 703 -23.06 -24.05 -46.62
CA LEU A 703 -21.78 -23.79 -45.93
C LEU A 703 -21.55 -24.76 -44.76
N VAL A 704 -22.54 -24.91 -43.88
CA VAL A 704 -22.44 -25.81 -42.72
C VAL A 704 -22.38 -27.27 -43.17
N LEU A 705 -23.12 -27.65 -44.21
CA LEU A 705 -23.05 -29.00 -44.78
C LEU A 705 -21.68 -29.30 -45.38
N ASP A 706 -21.08 -28.37 -46.12
CA ASP A 706 -19.74 -28.55 -46.69
C ASP A 706 -18.68 -28.69 -45.59
N GLU A 707 -18.77 -27.91 -44.51
CA GLU A 707 -17.89 -28.03 -43.33
C GLU A 707 -18.04 -29.41 -42.67
N ILE A 708 -19.28 -29.84 -42.40
CA ILE A 708 -19.53 -31.16 -41.80
C ILE A 708 -19.06 -32.30 -42.73
N HIS A 709 -19.26 -32.16 -44.04
CA HIS A 709 -18.75 -33.12 -45.02
C HIS A 709 -17.23 -33.25 -44.94
N SER A 710 -16.51 -32.13 -44.83
CA SER A 710 -15.05 -32.13 -44.66
C SER A 710 -14.66 -32.85 -43.36
N GLN A 711 -15.26 -32.46 -42.23
CA GLN A 711 -14.93 -33.02 -40.92
C GLN A 711 -15.28 -34.51 -40.80
N VAL A 712 -16.37 -34.98 -41.42
CA VAL A 712 -16.74 -36.42 -41.43
C VAL A 712 -15.85 -37.22 -42.36
N ALA A 713 -15.44 -36.66 -43.50
CA ALA A 713 -14.50 -37.30 -44.42
C ALA A 713 -13.14 -37.53 -43.74
N GLU A 714 -12.62 -36.49 -43.08
CA GLU A 714 -11.33 -36.48 -42.37
C GLU A 714 -11.35 -37.23 -41.02
N SER A 715 -12.52 -37.57 -40.50
CA SER A 715 -12.64 -38.27 -39.21
C SER A 715 -12.15 -39.73 -39.31
N ASP A 716 -11.18 -40.08 -38.46
CA ASP A 716 -10.67 -41.45 -38.28
C ASP A 716 -11.48 -42.30 -37.28
N ASP A 717 -12.49 -41.73 -36.61
CA ASP A 717 -13.33 -42.46 -35.65
C ASP A 717 -14.26 -43.47 -36.34
N VAL A 718 -13.77 -44.71 -36.48
CA VAL A 718 -14.49 -45.83 -37.11
C VAL A 718 -15.80 -46.16 -36.38
N THR A 719 -15.95 -45.82 -35.10
CA THR A 719 -17.16 -46.13 -34.33
C THR A 719 -18.30 -45.17 -34.62
N ARG A 720 -18.01 -43.87 -34.79
CA ARG A 720 -19.02 -42.83 -35.05
C ARG A 720 -19.30 -42.63 -36.53
N LYS A 721 -18.28 -42.82 -37.39
CA LYS A 721 -18.33 -42.50 -38.82
C LYS A 721 -19.54 -43.10 -39.55
N PRO A 722 -19.94 -44.38 -39.36
CA PRO A 722 -21.12 -44.92 -40.01
C PRO A 722 -22.42 -44.17 -39.68
N LEU A 723 -22.57 -43.78 -38.40
CA LEU A 723 -23.74 -43.07 -37.91
C LEU A 723 -23.76 -41.62 -38.41
N LEU A 724 -22.59 -40.97 -38.46
CA LEU A 724 -22.42 -39.62 -39.02
C LEU A 724 -22.70 -39.57 -40.52
N VAL A 725 -22.20 -40.52 -41.30
CA VAL A 725 -22.42 -40.59 -42.75
C VAL A 725 -23.91 -40.80 -43.06
N SER A 726 -24.56 -41.74 -42.39
CA SER A 726 -26.01 -42.00 -42.55
C SER A 726 -26.86 -40.77 -42.20
N TRP A 727 -26.53 -40.11 -41.09
CA TRP A 727 -27.19 -38.88 -40.68
C TRP A 727 -26.96 -37.73 -41.68
N LEU A 728 -25.74 -37.54 -42.16
CA LEU A 728 -25.38 -36.47 -43.10
C LEU A 728 -26.07 -36.63 -44.45
N GLN A 729 -26.18 -37.86 -44.96
CA GLN A 729 -26.95 -38.17 -46.17
C GLN A 729 -28.43 -37.82 -45.99
N SER A 730 -29.00 -38.20 -44.84
CA SER A 730 -30.40 -37.90 -44.49
C SER A 730 -30.64 -36.39 -44.36
N LEU A 731 -29.72 -35.66 -43.74
CA LEU A 731 -29.78 -34.21 -43.58
C LEU A 731 -29.70 -33.49 -44.94
N THR A 732 -28.75 -33.88 -45.78
CA THR A 732 -28.57 -33.32 -47.13
C THR A 732 -29.83 -33.52 -47.97
N TYR A 733 -30.42 -34.71 -47.91
CA TYR A 733 -31.69 -34.99 -48.57
C TYR A 733 -32.83 -34.09 -48.07
N ASN A 734 -32.97 -33.91 -46.75
CA ASN A 734 -34.01 -33.06 -46.18
C ASN A 734 -33.84 -31.58 -46.54
N CYS A 735 -32.61 -31.06 -46.52
CA CYS A 735 -32.30 -29.69 -46.95
C CYS A 735 -32.62 -29.48 -48.45
N SER A 736 -32.38 -30.49 -49.29
CA SER A 736 -32.74 -30.45 -50.72
C SER A 736 -34.26 -30.44 -50.97
N LYS A 737 -35.07 -31.08 -50.11
CA LYS A 737 -36.54 -31.11 -50.22
C LYS A 737 -37.21 -29.80 -49.86
N ILE A 738 -36.72 -29.11 -48.82
CA ILE A 738 -37.22 -27.80 -48.40
C ILE A 738 -37.05 -26.78 -49.55
N SER A 739 -36.03 -26.97 -50.38
CA SER A 739 -35.78 -26.17 -51.59
C SER A 739 -36.88 -26.26 -52.66
N LEU A 740 -37.55 -27.41 -52.79
CA LEU A 740 -38.56 -27.69 -53.82
C LEU A 740 -39.96 -27.18 -53.47
N ASN A 741 -40.29 -27.05 -52.18
CA ASN A 741 -41.60 -26.58 -51.72
C ASN A 741 -41.69 -25.05 -51.56
N GLY A 742 -40.57 -24.34 -51.52
CA GLY A 742 -40.54 -22.87 -51.45
C GLY A 742 -40.77 -22.17 -52.80
N SER A 743 -40.65 -22.88 -53.92
CA SER A 743 -40.78 -22.34 -55.27
C SER A 743 -42.19 -22.47 -55.87
N SER A 744 -43.19 -22.93 -55.12
CA SER A 744 -44.54 -23.22 -55.63
C SER A 744 -45.62 -22.18 -55.30
N ASN A 745 -45.28 -21.02 -54.71
CA ASN A 745 -46.27 -20.00 -54.30
C ASN A 745 -46.10 -18.62 -54.94
N GLU A 746 -45.27 -18.46 -55.98
CA GLU A 746 -44.97 -17.12 -56.56
C GLU A 746 -45.24 -16.98 -58.07
N SER A 747 -46.21 -17.72 -58.63
CA SER A 747 -46.59 -17.52 -60.04
C SER A 747 -48.10 -17.53 -60.28
N THR A 748 -48.79 -16.51 -59.75
CA THR A 748 -50.05 -16.07 -60.34
C THR A 748 -50.17 -14.56 -60.18
N LEU A 749 -49.71 -13.82 -61.20
CA LEU A 749 -50.23 -12.52 -61.68
C LEU A 749 -49.17 -11.83 -62.56
N LYS A 750 -49.24 -12.07 -63.87
CA LYS A 750 -49.49 -11.03 -64.90
C LYS A 750 -49.06 -11.51 -66.29
N GLN A 751 -50.04 -11.46 -67.19
CA GLN A 751 -49.94 -11.56 -68.65
C GLN A 751 -49.27 -10.34 -69.27
N ASP A 752 -48.74 -10.60 -70.47
CA ASP A 752 -48.54 -9.74 -71.65
C ASP A 752 -47.59 -8.53 -71.56
N ASP A 753 -46.48 -8.59 -72.31
CA ASP A 753 -46.47 -8.12 -73.71
C ASP A 753 -45.18 -8.49 -74.49
N GLY A 754 -45.37 -9.04 -75.69
CA GLY A 754 -44.70 -8.63 -76.95
C GLY A 754 -43.18 -8.70 -77.19
N SER A 755 -42.78 -9.72 -77.96
CA SER A 755 -41.88 -9.69 -79.15
C SER A 755 -40.37 -10.07 -79.06
N HIS A 756 -40.10 -11.28 -79.56
CA HIS A 756 -39.04 -11.76 -80.47
C HIS A 756 -37.55 -11.40 -80.26
N ASN A 757 -36.71 -12.40 -79.90
CA ASN A 757 -35.98 -13.20 -80.89
C ASN A 757 -35.20 -14.38 -80.26
N ALA A 758 -34.98 -15.40 -81.10
CA ALA A 758 -34.63 -16.76 -80.76
C ALA A 758 -33.14 -17.02 -80.43
N SER A 759 -32.89 -17.95 -79.49
CA SER A 759 -31.89 -19.01 -79.67
C SER A 759 -32.22 -20.20 -78.77
N SER A 760 -32.75 -21.25 -79.40
CA SER A 760 -32.91 -22.60 -78.85
C SER A 760 -31.54 -23.24 -78.61
N ILE A 761 -31.24 -23.64 -77.36
CA ILE A 761 -30.39 -24.81 -77.06
C ILE A 761 -31.01 -25.56 -75.88
N ASN A 762 -31.25 -26.84 -76.13
CA ASN A 762 -31.97 -27.83 -75.33
C ASN A 762 -31.52 -27.97 -73.87
N ASN A 763 -32.52 -28.18 -73.01
CA ASN A 763 -32.46 -29.07 -71.85
C ASN A 763 -31.86 -30.42 -72.26
N TYR A 764 -30.73 -30.81 -71.68
CA TYR A 764 -30.32 -32.19 -71.34
C TYR A 764 -28.90 -32.12 -70.81
N LEU A 765 -28.70 -32.42 -69.51
CA LEU A 765 -27.46 -32.68 -68.73
C LEU A 765 -27.65 -32.04 -67.33
N SER A 766 -27.59 -32.69 -66.17
CA SER A 766 -27.31 -34.06 -65.73
C SER A 766 -27.37 -33.96 -64.19
N LEU A 767 -28.31 -34.53 -63.44
CA LEU A 767 -28.31 -35.89 -62.87
C LEU A 767 -26.95 -36.49 -62.40
N ASN A 768 -25.82 -35.78 -62.47
CA ASN A 768 -24.47 -36.34 -62.22
C ASN A 768 -23.68 -35.75 -61.04
N ARG A 769 -24.30 -35.01 -60.10
CA ARG A 769 -23.56 -34.48 -58.93
C ARG A 769 -23.70 -35.30 -57.64
N THR A 770 -24.55 -36.32 -57.60
CA THR A 770 -24.79 -37.12 -56.39
C THR A 770 -24.02 -38.44 -56.33
N SER A 771 -23.31 -38.85 -57.40
CA SER A 771 -22.62 -40.15 -57.44
C SER A 771 -21.09 -40.09 -57.29
N SER A 772 -20.51 -38.94 -56.93
CA SER A 772 -19.05 -38.78 -56.80
C SER A 772 -18.58 -38.34 -55.41
N ARG A 773 -19.32 -38.70 -54.35
CA ARG A 773 -18.93 -38.43 -52.96
C ARG A 773 -19.22 -39.64 -52.05
N LEU A 774 -18.56 -40.76 -52.37
CA LEU A 774 -18.34 -41.89 -51.46
C LEU A 774 -16.84 -42.16 -51.36
#